data_AF-A0A9P1M357-F1
#
_entry.id   AF-A0A9P1M357-F1
#
_cell.length_a   1.000
_cell.length_b   1.000
_cell.length_c   1.000
_cell.angle_alpha   90.00
_cell.angle_beta   90.00
_cell.angle_gamma   90.00
#
_symmetry.space_group_name_H-M   'P 1'
#
loop_
_entity.id
_entity.type
_entity.pdbx_description
1 polymer ?
#
loop_
_entity_poly.entity_id
_entity_poly.type
_entity_poly.pdbx_seq_one_letter_code
_entity_poly.pdbx_strand_id
1 'polypeptide(L)'
;MGSKGCKGFGLFGPSTPCKDRSHLTCLQDKKPQITETWVPVLQASLVLLGLTAGSGVSLDGFGMERMRCVNKTADLTTGTSVLPCQGSASVGEIEIVPPESRAGRVPGVAVSLEALAVTGKTGSPSPVLEAVLAGRKMDLDRAQAIAQDIGKPEYSLAQYYQDLLTTFPELHLFSLEGLSVEATDDSPEGLTTGGRAAGDEFQRTMGAFFAIYWLFRLPLDGKHGFCRGVDESWKPVESREGDSDKVAAFFEDDEIWKHFQDLMLDAGLMVKQGGAMRVDKESTLALLVLTALHDIMKINALLPTVQKADAPYRGYLEAEVIADHDLAVFYIMEQHTHILPSLCQLPPAMQQVVQTVLSGLAFNNGWFVQAEAPPGAVFLGIKAAIMRNGSERRVSRRDLSLYFVHWLTDLAGAEPTPLCGCNKLTSQLPMPVLKSFMKSVRYIQQLADRSETEVMESYLKDRWKDHRPSMGTLEAGPHALAKARLLCMAQGNAKVVLDAFEKLSPEDQEVLSVEMARTGAERQSFSKGFVPDSVRQELVGPAFLVYYGPAFLQRMGTDSPLRRLEILAEIYRCARKLWPARTAEAGDCVTVRIDAITIQGQWSSADPEVLLLRMCSSKQACLERRPEDAKKNREDNAVILFDSEPPTFLPQAPELCSQEELIRRISHEMLTNGQWYRKVAFAFLRPAKPGEVITTMVNGKEETRNIAQESDFVVQANTKWKENYILSKTRASEAYDLTNPMEIPSGRPDASQLSAEGFCCYRSRTRIKALKATDELLRRHCPFKRFMAKWGTPCVVQVDDMLAAQVAGDTVTEIYRIEKTVFRETFVPDLASEK
;
A
#
# COMPACT_ATOMS: atom_id res chain seq x y z
N MET A 1 55.96 -10.19 51.70
CA MET A 1 55.48 -11.38 50.95
C MET A 1 54.71 -10.86 49.74
N GLY A 2 54.89 -11.31 48.50
CA GLY A 2 55.90 -12.22 47.97
C GLY A 2 55.58 -12.70 46.55
N SER A 3 56.30 -12.16 45.55
CA SER A 3 56.67 -12.81 44.26
C SER A 3 55.57 -13.12 43.22
N LYS A 4 55.80 -13.14 41.90
CA LYS A 4 56.91 -12.79 40.95
C LYS A 4 56.21 -12.52 39.58
N GLY A 5 56.62 -11.57 38.73
CA GLY A 5 57.72 -11.70 37.75
C GLY A 5 57.18 -12.19 36.37
N CYS A 6 57.62 -11.73 35.18
CA CYS A 6 58.76 -10.89 34.80
C CYS A 6 58.59 -10.25 33.39
N LYS A 7 59.05 -8.98 33.27
CA LYS A 7 59.98 -8.39 32.26
C LYS A 7 59.69 -8.46 30.74
N GLY A 8 60.02 -7.42 29.94
CA GLY A 8 60.53 -6.07 30.30
C GLY A 8 61.24 -5.30 29.14
N PHE A 9 61.75 -4.08 29.45
CA PHE A 9 62.59 -3.15 28.63
C PHE A 9 61.91 -2.53 27.38
N GLY A 10 62.17 -1.31 26.88
CA GLY A 10 63.03 -0.15 27.24
C GLY A 10 63.27 0.72 25.97
N LEU A 11 63.68 2.00 25.94
CA LEU A 11 63.91 3.05 26.96
C LEU A 11 64.13 4.44 26.25
N PHE A 12 64.21 5.55 27.00
CA PHE A 12 64.67 6.93 26.62
C PHE A 12 63.84 7.87 25.70
N GLY A 13 63.67 9.13 26.16
CA GLY A 13 63.62 10.37 25.34
C GLY A 13 64.94 11.18 25.54
N PRO A 14 65.02 12.52 25.37
CA PRO A 14 63.94 13.53 25.15
C PRO A 14 64.26 14.74 24.19
N SER A 15 63.31 15.69 24.12
CA SER A 15 63.44 17.18 24.04
C SER A 15 63.85 18.01 22.78
N THR A 16 62.86 18.73 22.21
CA THR A 16 62.84 20.20 21.87
C THR A 16 63.58 20.74 20.59
N PRO A 17 63.53 22.06 20.21
CA PRO A 17 62.43 22.67 19.41
C PRO A 17 62.84 23.70 18.30
N CYS A 18 61.92 24.11 17.38
CA CYS A 18 61.80 25.43 16.67
C CYS A 18 60.66 25.37 15.60
N LYS A 19 59.75 26.35 15.41
CA LYS A 19 59.85 27.68 14.73
C LYS A 19 60.41 27.58 13.30
N ASP A 20 59.71 27.91 12.21
CA ASP A 20 58.95 29.14 11.88
C ASP A 20 57.82 28.86 10.83
N ARG A 21 56.74 29.64 10.75
CA ARG A 21 56.46 30.68 9.71
C ARG A 21 57.00 30.36 8.29
N SER A 22 56.26 30.47 7.19
CA SER A 22 54.94 31.08 6.94
C SER A 22 54.46 30.75 5.52
N HIS A 23 53.15 30.61 5.28
CA HIS A 23 52.49 31.14 4.06
C HIS A 23 50.96 31.14 4.25
N LEU A 24 50.40 32.35 4.36
CA LEU A 24 48.95 32.60 4.29
C LEU A 24 48.59 32.89 2.84
N THR A 25 47.70 32.09 2.26
CA THR A 25 46.92 32.47 1.09
C THR A 25 45.45 32.34 1.43
N CYS A 26 44.71 33.43 1.21
CA CYS A 26 43.32 33.58 1.60
C CYS A 26 42.42 32.62 0.81
N LEU A 27 41.69 31.74 1.50
CA LEU A 27 40.49 31.11 0.98
C LEU A 27 39.30 31.79 1.65
N GLN A 28 38.48 32.44 0.84
CA GLN A 28 37.28 33.16 1.28
C GLN A 28 36.23 32.19 1.84
N ASP A 29 35.45 32.67 2.81
CA ASP A 29 34.39 31.93 3.47
C ASP A 29 33.38 31.33 2.47
N LYS A 30 33.40 30.00 2.33
CA LYS A 30 32.23 29.25 1.88
C LYS A 30 31.47 28.76 3.11
N LYS A 31 30.34 29.41 3.39
CA LYS A 31 29.32 28.87 4.30
C LYS A 31 28.97 27.43 3.88
N PRO A 32 28.70 26.51 4.83
CA PRO A 32 28.17 25.21 4.47
C PRO A 32 26.80 25.39 3.79
N GLN A 33 26.67 24.87 2.56
CA GLN A 33 25.35 24.69 1.97
C GLN A 33 24.66 23.56 2.72
N ILE A 34 23.59 23.90 3.44
CA ILE A 34 22.73 22.94 4.13
C ILE A 34 21.97 22.17 3.03
N THR A 35 22.06 20.85 3.06
CA THR A 35 21.53 19.97 2.00
C THR A 35 20.04 19.75 2.15
N GLU A 36 19.27 20.14 1.14
CA GLU A 36 17.83 19.89 1.03
C GLU A 36 17.54 18.45 0.58
N THR A 37 16.92 17.65 1.46
CA THR A 37 16.41 16.30 1.14
C THR A 37 15.29 15.92 2.11
N TRP A 38 14.00 16.03 1.77
CA TRP A 38 12.88 15.30 2.39
C TRP A 38 11.70 15.16 1.42
N VAL A 39 10.84 14.14 1.61
CA VAL A 39 9.76 13.65 0.70
C VAL A 39 10.31 12.89 -0.54
N PRO A 40 9.85 11.66 -0.89
CA PRO A 40 8.59 11.00 -0.48
C PRO A 40 8.73 9.70 0.33
N VAL A 41 8.03 9.61 1.47
CA VAL A 41 7.83 8.36 2.25
C VAL A 41 6.41 7.77 2.10
N LEU A 42 5.49 8.59 1.60
CA LEU A 42 4.03 8.56 1.83
C LEU A 42 3.17 7.38 1.34
N GLN A 43 3.71 6.31 0.72
CA GLN A 43 2.85 5.24 0.16
C GLN A 43 3.33 3.78 0.32
N ALA A 44 4.49 3.52 0.93
CA ALA A 44 5.12 2.19 0.91
C ALA A 44 4.27 1.03 1.49
N SER A 45 3.45 1.28 2.51
CA SER A 45 2.62 0.23 3.15
C SER A 45 1.40 -0.20 2.31
N LEU A 46 0.92 0.64 1.37
CA LEU A 46 -0.21 0.33 0.49
C LEU A 46 0.20 -0.48 -0.76
N VAL A 47 1.47 -0.38 -1.17
CA VAL A 47 2.00 -0.98 -2.41
C VAL A 47 1.89 -2.50 -2.43
N LEU A 48 2.01 -3.13 -1.26
CA LEU A 48 2.08 -4.59 -1.12
C LEU A 48 0.83 -5.33 -1.62
N LEU A 49 -0.32 -4.65 -1.78
CA LEU A 49 -1.61 -5.34 -1.98
C LEU A 49 -2.58 -4.73 -3.01
N GLY A 50 -2.25 -3.60 -3.64
CA GLY A 50 -2.93 -3.17 -4.87
C GLY A 50 -4.39 -2.74 -4.72
N LEU A 51 -4.70 -1.95 -3.69
CA LEU A 51 -5.98 -1.25 -3.57
C LEU A 51 -5.94 0.08 -4.33
N THR A 52 -6.97 0.38 -5.11
CA THR A 52 -7.13 1.62 -5.89
C THR A 52 -8.15 2.56 -5.25
N ALA A 53 -7.85 3.86 -5.21
CA ALA A 53 -8.86 4.91 -5.06
C ALA A 53 -9.43 5.25 -6.44
N GLY A 54 -10.73 5.53 -6.53
CA GLY A 54 -11.42 5.83 -7.79
C GLY A 54 -11.16 7.26 -8.29
N SER A 55 -11.28 7.48 -9.60
CA SER A 55 -11.22 8.81 -10.24
C SER A 55 -12.60 9.19 -10.79
N GLY A 56 -13.01 10.45 -10.54
CA GLY A 56 -14.26 11.02 -11.03
C GLY A 56 -14.09 11.87 -12.29
N VAL A 57 -15.16 12.02 -13.07
CA VAL A 57 -15.26 12.95 -14.21
C VAL A 57 -16.58 13.71 -14.10
N SER A 58 -16.51 15.03 -14.32
CA SER A 58 -17.60 16.02 -14.20
C SER A 58 -18.72 15.85 -15.23
N LEU A 59 -19.96 16.19 -14.85
CA LEU A 59 -21.02 16.68 -15.74
C LEU A 59 -22.08 17.50 -14.97
N ASP A 60 -22.49 18.65 -15.53
CA ASP A 60 -23.49 19.58 -14.98
C ASP A 60 -24.96 19.15 -15.19
N GLY A 61 -25.84 19.57 -14.26
CA GLY A 61 -27.20 20.05 -14.63
C GLY A 61 -28.42 19.51 -13.87
N PHE A 62 -29.24 20.44 -13.36
CA PHE A 62 -30.60 20.27 -12.77
C PHE A 62 -30.69 19.45 -11.46
N GLY A 63 -31.59 19.74 -10.52
CA GLY A 63 -32.60 20.81 -10.38
C GLY A 63 -33.39 20.62 -9.06
N MET A 64 -33.83 21.70 -8.41
CA MET A 64 -34.39 21.65 -7.05
C MET A 64 -35.71 20.86 -6.94
N GLU A 65 -35.91 20.11 -5.85
CA GLU A 65 -37.19 20.13 -5.13
C GLU A 65 -37.06 19.84 -3.62
N ARG A 66 -37.91 20.47 -2.81
CA ARG A 66 -37.85 20.43 -1.33
C ARG A 66 -38.81 19.36 -0.78
N MET A 67 -38.35 18.52 0.14
CA MET A 67 -39.25 17.80 1.07
C MET A 67 -39.00 18.18 2.53
N ARG A 68 -40.09 18.28 3.30
CA ARG A 68 -40.10 18.69 4.70
C ARG A 68 -39.90 17.49 5.62
N CYS A 69 -38.95 17.56 6.55
CA CYS A 69 -38.93 16.65 7.69
C CYS A 69 -40.10 16.98 8.64
N VAL A 70 -40.77 15.94 9.14
CA VAL A 70 -41.81 16.03 10.17
C VAL A 70 -41.22 15.50 11.47
N ASN A 71 -41.08 16.37 12.48
CA ASN A 71 -40.63 15.97 13.81
C ASN A 71 -41.66 15.05 14.49
N LYS A 72 -41.18 13.98 15.12
CA LYS A 72 -41.89 13.29 16.20
C LYS A 72 -40.97 13.12 17.40
N THR A 73 -41.14 14.01 18.36
CA THR A 73 -40.68 13.85 19.73
C THR A 73 -41.48 12.77 20.44
N ALA A 74 -40.84 11.99 21.31
CA ALA A 74 -41.49 11.18 22.33
C ALA A 74 -40.67 11.29 23.62
N ASP A 75 -41.29 11.83 24.67
CA ASP A 75 -40.71 11.97 26.00
C ASP A 75 -40.46 10.60 26.66
N LEU A 76 -39.46 10.54 27.55
CA LEU A 76 -39.54 9.73 28.76
C LEU A 76 -38.65 10.32 29.87
N THR A 77 -39.29 11.01 30.82
CA THR A 77 -38.69 11.51 32.07
C THR A 77 -38.76 10.47 33.19
N THR A 78 -37.74 10.38 34.06
CA THR A 78 -37.88 10.58 35.54
C THR A 78 -36.59 10.29 36.34
N GLY A 79 -36.16 11.28 37.15
CA GLY A 79 -35.52 11.11 38.48
C GLY A 79 -34.05 10.65 38.53
N THR A 80 -33.19 11.13 39.44
CA THR A 80 -33.42 11.95 40.67
C THR A 80 -32.17 12.76 41.02
N SER A 81 -32.31 13.96 41.59
CA SER A 81 -31.20 14.89 41.86
C SER A 81 -30.57 14.77 43.26
N VAL A 82 -29.25 15.00 43.37
CA VAL A 82 -28.59 15.53 44.58
C VAL A 82 -27.63 16.68 44.17
N LEU A 83 -27.42 17.64 45.08
CA LEU A 83 -26.96 19.02 44.85
C LEU A 83 -25.44 19.23 44.63
N PRO A 84 -24.98 20.42 44.18
CA PRO A 84 -23.72 20.57 43.44
C PRO A 84 -22.53 21.09 44.24
N CYS A 85 -21.32 20.81 43.72
CA CYS A 85 -20.13 21.62 43.96
C CYS A 85 -19.94 22.59 42.79
N GLN A 86 -19.99 23.90 43.04
CA GLN A 86 -19.64 24.92 42.05
C GLN A 86 -18.11 25.10 41.99
N GLY A 87 -17.50 25.04 40.80
CA GLY A 87 -16.11 25.51 40.63
C GLY A 87 -15.20 24.77 39.65
N SER A 88 -15.60 24.56 38.40
CA SER A 88 -14.67 24.32 37.30
C SER A 88 -15.32 24.63 35.94
N ALA A 89 -14.52 24.95 34.93
CA ALA A 89 -15.00 25.12 33.56
C ALA A 89 -15.58 23.79 33.05
N SER A 90 -16.70 23.85 32.32
CA SER A 90 -17.34 22.70 31.70
C SER A 90 -16.46 22.13 30.61
N VAL A 91 -15.64 21.13 30.96
CA VAL A 91 -15.06 20.19 30.00
C VAL A 91 -16.24 19.50 29.34
N GLY A 92 -16.39 19.65 28.01
CA GLY A 92 -17.52 19.08 27.28
C GLY A 92 -17.64 17.58 27.49
N GLU A 93 -18.87 17.09 27.69
CA GLU A 93 -19.13 15.67 27.87
C GLU A 93 -18.69 14.87 26.64
N ILE A 94 -18.11 13.70 26.89
CA ILE A 94 -17.63 12.78 25.86
C ILE A 94 -18.76 11.80 25.56
N GLU A 95 -19.36 11.89 24.37
CA GLU A 95 -20.38 10.93 23.93
C GLU A 95 -19.74 9.81 23.10
N ILE A 96 -20.11 8.55 23.43
CA ILE A 96 -19.69 7.37 22.68
C ILE A 96 -20.72 7.12 21.59
N VAL A 97 -20.31 7.25 20.32
CA VAL A 97 -21.19 7.06 19.17
C VAL A 97 -21.25 5.57 18.83
N PRO A 98 -22.45 4.93 18.82
CA PRO A 98 -22.56 3.53 18.41
C PRO A 98 -22.06 3.37 16.96
N PRO A 99 -21.37 2.28 16.62
CA PRO A 99 -20.80 2.12 15.30
C PRO A 99 -21.91 2.13 14.24
N GLU A 100 -21.64 2.77 13.08
CA GLU A 100 -22.36 2.43 11.85
C GLU A 100 -22.34 0.90 11.67
N SER A 101 -23.33 0.33 10.99
CA SER A 101 -23.57 -1.13 10.90
C SER A 101 -22.52 -1.94 10.11
N ARG A 102 -21.27 -1.45 10.04
CA ARG A 102 -20.09 -2.10 9.46
C ARG A 102 -19.45 -3.01 10.50
N ALA A 103 -19.57 -4.32 10.31
CA ALA A 103 -18.99 -5.32 11.21
C ALA A 103 -17.48 -5.11 11.44
N GLY A 104 -17.05 -5.29 12.69
CA GLY A 104 -15.62 -5.24 13.07
C GLY A 104 -15.10 -3.89 13.57
N ARG A 105 -15.92 -2.83 13.59
CA ARG A 105 -15.56 -1.51 14.14
C ARG A 105 -15.86 -1.40 15.65
N VAL A 106 -15.02 -0.66 16.36
CA VAL A 106 -15.33 -0.19 17.72
C VAL A 106 -16.18 1.10 17.67
N PRO A 107 -16.94 1.43 18.73
CA PRO A 107 -17.63 2.72 18.84
C PRO A 107 -16.68 3.91 18.63
N GLY A 108 -17.22 5.00 18.06
CA GLY A 108 -16.50 6.25 17.90
C GLY A 108 -16.60 7.12 19.15
N VAL A 109 -15.77 8.15 19.22
CA VAL A 109 -15.96 9.27 20.15
C VAL A 109 -16.52 10.46 19.38
N ALA A 110 -17.40 11.25 19.99
CA ALA A 110 -17.81 12.57 19.50
C ALA A 110 -17.13 13.69 20.30
N VAL A 111 -16.82 14.80 19.65
CA VAL A 111 -16.38 16.05 20.28
C VAL A 111 -17.36 17.16 19.88
N SER A 112 -17.88 17.91 20.86
CA SER A 112 -18.78 19.03 20.58
C SER A 112 -18.11 20.10 19.72
N LEU A 113 -18.77 20.47 18.63
CA LEU A 113 -18.35 21.49 17.68
C LEU A 113 -18.23 22.89 18.31
N GLU A 114 -18.89 23.13 19.45
CA GLU A 114 -18.91 24.41 20.16
C GLU A 114 -17.51 24.87 20.61
N ALA A 115 -16.57 23.94 20.82
CA ALA A 115 -15.19 24.25 21.17
C ALA A 115 -14.42 25.02 20.08
N LEU A 116 -14.87 24.95 18.82
CA LEU A 116 -14.12 25.44 17.66
C LEU A 116 -14.49 26.86 17.23
N ALA A 117 -15.61 27.38 17.74
CA ALA A 117 -16.05 28.76 17.55
C ALA A 117 -15.10 29.83 18.15
N VAL A 118 -14.05 29.40 18.86
CA VAL A 118 -13.12 30.26 19.62
C VAL A 118 -11.75 30.45 18.92
N THR A 119 -11.53 29.84 17.76
CA THR A 119 -10.24 29.77 17.02
C THR A 119 -9.71 31.10 16.42
N GLY A 120 -10.22 32.26 16.88
CA GLY A 120 -9.94 33.59 16.33
C GLY A 120 -8.74 34.37 16.94
N LYS A 121 -7.79 33.72 17.63
CA LYS A 121 -6.59 34.39 18.16
C LYS A 121 -5.29 33.70 17.74
N THR A 122 -4.47 34.45 17.02
CA THR A 122 -3.34 34.01 16.20
C THR A 122 -2.05 33.81 16.99
N GLY A 123 -1.30 32.74 16.67
CA GLY A 123 0.03 32.45 17.22
C GLY A 123 0.37 30.95 17.31
N SER A 124 -0.65 30.08 17.24
CA SER A 124 -0.49 28.63 17.24
C SER A 124 -0.01 28.10 15.89
N PRO A 125 0.88 27.08 15.85
CA PRO A 125 1.16 26.31 14.64
C PRO A 125 -0.06 25.52 14.15
N SER A 126 -0.95 25.07 15.04
CA SER A 126 -2.15 24.30 14.69
C SER A 126 -3.31 24.71 15.61
N PRO A 127 -4.06 25.78 15.26
CA PRO A 127 -5.08 26.35 16.13
C PRO A 127 -6.21 25.38 16.53
N VAL A 128 -6.58 24.47 15.63
CA VAL A 128 -7.61 23.45 15.88
C VAL A 128 -7.11 22.41 16.89
N LEU A 129 -5.89 21.91 16.71
CA LEU A 129 -5.26 20.95 17.62
C LEU A 129 -5.15 21.53 19.04
N GLU A 130 -4.62 22.75 19.15
CA GLU A 130 -4.46 23.42 20.43
C GLU A 130 -5.81 23.73 21.09
N ALA A 131 -6.82 24.20 20.33
CA ALA A 131 -8.15 24.46 20.87
C ALA A 131 -8.84 23.20 21.40
N VAL A 132 -8.73 22.06 20.70
CA VAL A 132 -9.37 20.80 21.11
C VAL A 132 -8.66 20.18 22.32
N LEU A 133 -7.33 20.31 22.42
CA LEU A 133 -6.53 19.79 23.54
C LEU A 133 -6.39 20.76 24.71
N ALA A 134 -6.82 22.02 24.58
CA ALA A 134 -6.72 23.05 25.61
C ALA A 134 -7.27 22.58 26.96
N GLY A 135 -6.42 22.60 27.99
CA GLY A 135 -6.77 22.18 29.35
C GLY A 135 -6.93 20.66 29.56
N ARG A 136 -6.88 19.85 28.49
CA ARG A 136 -6.89 18.38 28.60
C ARG A 136 -5.54 17.88 29.10
N LYS A 137 -5.57 16.71 29.76
CA LYS A 137 -4.38 16.02 30.26
C LYS A 137 -4.55 14.52 30.07
N MET A 138 -3.44 13.85 29.79
CA MET A 138 -3.34 12.40 29.94
C MET A 138 -3.53 11.99 31.40
N ASP A 139 -4.36 10.98 31.65
CA ASP A 139 -4.48 10.30 32.96
C ASP A 139 -3.23 9.43 33.17
N LEU A 140 -2.16 10.03 33.71
CA LEU A 140 -0.85 9.36 33.84
C LEU A 140 -0.90 8.12 34.74
N ASP A 141 -1.73 8.12 35.79
CA ASP A 141 -1.87 6.98 36.70
C ASP A 141 -2.56 5.82 35.99
N ARG A 142 -3.62 6.08 35.20
CA ARG A 142 -4.24 5.08 34.33
C ARG A 142 -3.31 4.62 33.21
N ALA A 143 -2.53 5.51 32.61
CA ALA A 143 -1.53 5.15 31.59
C ALA A 143 -0.49 4.16 32.14
N GLN A 144 -0.03 4.37 33.39
CA GLN A 144 0.86 3.45 34.10
C GLN A 144 0.16 2.13 34.49
N ALA A 145 -1.13 2.18 34.86
CA ALA A 145 -1.91 0.98 35.14
C ALA A 145 -2.10 0.12 33.88
N ILE A 146 -2.49 0.72 32.74
CA ILE A 146 -2.54 0.05 31.43
C ILE A 146 -1.19 -0.65 31.15
N ALA A 147 -0.08 0.10 31.22
CA ALA A 147 1.24 -0.42 30.93
C ALA A 147 1.70 -1.55 31.89
N GLN A 148 1.21 -1.56 33.13
CA GLN A 148 1.49 -2.63 34.09
C GLN A 148 0.61 -3.88 33.87
N ASP A 149 -0.65 -3.67 33.50
CA ASP A 149 -1.70 -4.68 33.60
C ASP A 149 -2.04 -5.34 32.25
N ILE A 150 -1.55 -4.81 31.13
CA ILE A 150 -1.77 -5.30 29.75
C ILE A 150 -1.54 -6.82 29.56
N GLY A 151 -0.60 -7.41 30.31
CA GLY A 151 -0.29 -8.85 30.28
C GLY A 151 -1.05 -9.73 31.28
N LYS A 152 -1.93 -9.16 32.11
CA LYS A 152 -2.67 -9.90 33.16
C LYS A 152 -3.93 -10.56 32.60
N PRO A 153 -4.20 -11.86 32.88
CA PRO A 153 -5.38 -12.57 32.36
C PRO A 153 -6.71 -11.84 32.57
N GLU A 154 -6.90 -11.21 33.74
CA GLU A 154 -8.11 -10.49 34.15
C GLU A 154 -8.34 -9.14 33.47
N TYR A 155 -7.30 -8.55 32.88
CA TYR A 155 -7.40 -7.28 32.17
C TYR A 155 -7.84 -7.53 30.73
N SER A 156 -9.09 -7.18 30.41
CA SER A 156 -9.75 -7.54 29.15
C SER A 156 -9.54 -6.49 28.04
N LEU A 157 -9.78 -6.89 26.78
CA LEU A 157 -9.67 -5.97 25.63
C LEU A 157 -10.70 -4.83 25.72
N ALA A 158 -11.91 -5.11 26.23
CA ALA A 158 -12.93 -4.09 26.43
C ALA A 158 -12.52 -3.07 27.51
N GLN A 159 -11.94 -3.53 28.63
CA GLN A 159 -11.40 -2.66 29.67
C GLN A 159 -10.25 -1.80 29.13
N TYR A 160 -9.31 -2.43 28.41
CA TYR A 160 -8.20 -1.74 27.75
C TYR A 160 -8.68 -0.65 26.78
N TYR A 161 -9.67 -0.93 25.93
CA TYR A 161 -10.26 0.07 25.03
C TYR A 161 -10.85 1.28 25.78
N GLN A 162 -11.62 1.05 26.85
CA GLN A 162 -12.20 2.13 27.67
C GLN A 162 -11.13 2.94 28.39
N ASP A 163 -10.10 2.28 28.91
CA ASP A 163 -8.97 2.94 29.57
C ASP A 163 -8.15 3.76 28.58
N LEU A 164 -7.94 3.31 27.33
CA LEU A 164 -7.26 4.09 26.29
C LEU A 164 -8.00 5.42 26.01
N LEU A 165 -9.31 5.38 25.76
CA LEU A 165 -10.09 6.60 25.48
C LEU A 165 -10.10 7.55 26.68
N THR A 166 -10.18 7.02 27.90
CA THR A 166 -10.11 7.84 29.12
C THR A 166 -8.69 8.43 29.33
N THR A 167 -7.65 7.73 28.89
CA THR A 167 -6.24 8.10 29.13
C THR A 167 -5.72 9.12 28.13
N PHE A 168 -5.98 8.94 26.83
CA PHE A 168 -5.28 9.64 25.75
C PHE A 168 -6.20 10.66 25.07
N PRO A 169 -6.18 11.96 25.47
CA PRO A 169 -7.10 12.96 24.90
C PRO A 169 -6.90 13.20 23.40
N GLU A 170 -5.73 12.87 22.86
CA GLU A 170 -5.42 12.92 21.43
C GLU A 170 -6.26 11.92 20.60
N LEU A 171 -6.76 10.82 21.19
CA LEU A 171 -7.67 9.90 20.49
C LEU A 171 -9.03 10.54 20.16
N HIS A 172 -9.39 11.63 20.83
CA HIS A 172 -10.61 12.39 20.54
C HIS A 172 -10.45 13.34 19.32
N LEU A 173 -9.23 13.49 18.78
CA LEU A 173 -8.99 14.32 17.59
C LEU A 173 -9.59 13.69 16.32
N PHE A 174 -9.67 12.37 16.25
CA PHE A 174 -10.31 11.68 15.11
C PHE A 174 -11.83 11.89 15.03
N SER A 175 -12.44 12.42 16.10
CA SER A 175 -13.86 12.82 16.16
C SER A 175 -14.18 14.08 15.35
N LEU A 176 -13.18 14.78 14.81
CA LEU A 176 -13.35 16.04 14.09
C LEU A 176 -13.87 15.85 12.64
N GLU A 177 -14.48 14.71 12.37
CA GLU A 177 -15.11 14.36 11.09
C GLU A 177 -16.31 15.27 10.82
N GLY A 178 -16.32 15.94 9.66
CA GLY A 178 -17.32 16.96 9.31
C GLY A 178 -16.86 18.42 9.51
N LEU A 179 -15.69 18.66 10.12
CA LEU A 179 -15.06 19.99 10.20
C LEU A 179 -14.20 20.34 8.98
N SER A 180 -14.46 19.69 7.85
CA SER A 180 -14.11 20.25 6.56
C SER A 180 -14.85 21.60 6.45
N VAL A 181 -14.12 22.70 6.70
CA VAL A 181 -14.55 24.08 6.41
C VAL A 181 -15.32 24.05 5.11
N GLU A 182 -16.54 24.62 5.09
CA GLU A 182 -17.47 24.58 3.96
C GLU A 182 -16.69 24.75 2.66
N ALA A 183 -16.49 23.62 1.97
CA ALA A 183 -15.69 23.58 0.78
C ALA A 183 -16.48 24.38 -0.25
N THR A 184 -15.99 25.58 -0.58
CA THR A 184 -16.48 26.32 -1.74
C THR A 184 -16.50 25.36 -2.92
N ASP A 185 -17.64 25.22 -3.60
CA ASP A 185 -18.01 24.06 -4.46
C ASP A 185 -16.96 23.61 -5.51
N ASP A 186 -15.94 24.41 -5.77
CA ASP A 186 -14.82 24.15 -6.69
C ASP A 186 -13.65 23.32 -6.11
N SER A 187 -13.56 23.08 -4.79
CA SER A 187 -12.47 22.26 -4.21
C SER A 187 -12.90 20.79 -4.02
N PRO A 188 -12.27 19.81 -4.70
CA PRO A 188 -12.73 18.41 -4.68
C PRO A 188 -12.46 17.74 -3.33
N GLU A 189 -13.56 17.49 -2.60
CA GLU A 189 -13.74 16.60 -1.44
C GLU A 189 -12.74 16.73 -0.26
N GLY A 190 -13.27 16.99 0.94
CA GLY A 190 -12.53 17.13 2.21
C GLY A 190 -11.88 15.83 2.72
N LEU A 191 -10.91 15.31 1.98
CA LEU A 191 -10.18 14.08 2.23
C LEU A 191 -8.99 14.33 3.16
N THR A 192 -8.71 13.39 4.08
CA THR A 192 -7.41 13.31 4.77
C THR A 192 -6.26 13.20 3.77
N THR A 193 -5.02 13.50 4.16
CA THR A 193 -3.82 13.31 3.32
C THR A 193 -3.63 11.85 2.88
N GLY A 194 -4.24 10.88 3.58
CA GLY A 194 -4.30 9.47 3.22
C GLY A 194 -5.50 9.05 2.35
N GLY A 195 -6.40 9.97 1.97
CA GLY A 195 -7.60 9.69 1.16
C GLY A 195 -8.68 8.87 1.88
N ARG A 196 -8.73 8.92 3.22
CA ARG A 196 -9.65 8.15 4.08
C ARG A 196 -10.48 9.06 4.99
N ALA A 197 -11.56 8.51 5.54
CA ALA A 197 -12.32 9.12 6.64
C ALA A 197 -11.45 9.28 7.90
N ALA A 198 -11.68 10.31 8.71
CA ALA A 198 -11.03 10.47 10.02
C ALA A 198 -11.44 9.32 10.98
N GLY A 199 -12.70 8.90 10.92
CA GLY A 199 -13.18 7.70 11.61
C GLY A 199 -12.47 6.41 11.15
N ASP A 200 -11.96 6.33 9.92
CA ASP A 200 -11.18 5.16 9.47
C ASP A 200 -9.77 5.16 10.09
N GLU A 201 -9.11 6.32 10.20
CA GLU A 201 -7.81 6.42 10.89
C GLU A 201 -7.93 6.20 12.41
N PHE A 202 -9.07 6.55 13.03
CA PHE A 202 -9.38 6.13 14.40
C PHE A 202 -9.42 4.60 14.55
N GLN A 203 -10.17 3.91 13.68
CA GLN A 203 -10.28 2.44 13.73
C GLN A 203 -8.93 1.76 13.53
N ARG A 204 -8.06 2.34 12.69
CA ARG A 204 -6.69 1.86 12.49
C ARG A 204 -5.80 2.05 13.70
N THR A 205 -5.81 3.27 14.27
CA THR A 205 -5.10 3.61 15.51
C THR A 205 -5.50 2.63 16.62
N MET A 206 -6.80 2.34 16.76
CA MET A 206 -7.29 1.33 17.69
C MET A 206 -6.82 -0.08 17.36
N GLY A 207 -6.73 -0.44 16.07
CA GLY A 207 -6.14 -1.70 15.62
C GLY A 207 -4.67 -1.85 16.03
N ALA A 208 -3.88 -0.78 15.95
CA ALA A 208 -2.50 -0.76 16.41
C ALA A 208 -2.40 -0.94 17.94
N PHE A 209 -3.27 -0.28 18.71
CA PHE A 209 -3.37 -0.51 20.15
C PHE A 209 -3.75 -1.96 20.50
N PHE A 210 -4.67 -2.57 19.76
CA PHE A 210 -5.08 -3.96 20.00
C PHE A 210 -3.97 -4.94 19.63
N ALA A 211 -3.20 -4.67 18.56
CA ALA A 211 -1.98 -5.40 18.23
C ALA A 211 -0.97 -5.37 19.38
N ILE A 212 -0.73 -4.21 20.01
CA ILE A 212 0.11 -4.09 21.22
C ILE A 212 -0.40 -5.00 22.34
N TYR A 213 -1.69 -4.92 22.67
CA TYR A 213 -2.32 -5.74 23.71
C TYR A 213 -2.16 -7.25 23.45
N TRP A 214 -2.41 -7.72 22.22
CA TRP A 214 -2.26 -9.13 21.88
C TRP A 214 -0.78 -9.59 21.88
N LEU A 215 0.17 -8.73 21.52
CA LEU A 215 1.61 -9.05 21.56
C LEU A 215 2.13 -9.24 23.00
N PHE A 216 1.58 -8.51 23.98
CA PHE A 216 1.88 -8.77 25.40
C PHE A 216 1.25 -10.06 25.94
N ARG A 217 0.22 -10.58 25.25
CA ARG A 217 -0.57 -11.75 25.67
C ARG A 217 -0.31 -13.00 24.83
N LEU A 218 0.78 -13.07 24.06
CA LEU A 218 1.15 -14.26 23.28
C LEU A 218 1.18 -15.58 24.08
N PRO A 219 1.56 -15.62 25.37
CA PRO A 219 1.48 -16.85 26.19
C PRO A 219 0.06 -17.22 26.69
N LEU A 220 -0.93 -16.37 26.42
CA LEU A 220 -2.32 -16.51 26.85
C LEU A 220 -3.23 -16.67 25.62
N ASP A 221 -4.04 -15.65 25.34
CA ASP A 221 -5.05 -15.58 24.27
C ASP A 221 -4.59 -14.72 23.07
N GLY A 222 -3.41 -14.09 23.15
CA GLY A 222 -2.92 -13.10 22.21
C GLY A 222 -2.81 -13.60 20.77
N LYS A 223 -2.33 -14.83 20.54
CA LYS A 223 -2.29 -15.44 19.18
C LYS A 223 -3.68 -15.48 18.54
N HIS A 224 -4.73 -15.80 19.31
CA HIS A 224 -6.11 -15.89 18.80
C HIS A 224 -6.65 -14.51 18.45
N GLY A 225 -6.54 -13.54 19.36
CA GLY A 225 -7.01 -12.17 19.13
C GLY A 225 -6.30 -11.51 17.95
N PHE A 226 -4.97 -11.67 17.86
CA PHE A 226 -4.16 -11.14 16.77
C PHE A 226 -4.55 -11.75 15.42
N CYS A 227 -4.84 -13.05 15.34
CA CYS A 227 -5.18 -13.72 14.08
C CYS A 227 -6.65 -13.60 13.65
N ARG A 228 -7.58 -13.68 14.59
CA ARG A 228 -9.02 -13.92 14.33
C ARG A 228 -9.93 -12.81 14.87
N GLY A 229 -9.40 -11.93 15.71
CA GLY A 229 -10.15 -10.89 16.40
C GLY A 229 -10.95 -11.41 17.60
N VAL A 230 -12.06 -10.74 17.89
CA VAL A 230 -12.91 -11.01 19.06
C VAL A 230 -14.39 -11.16 18.69
N ASP A 231 -15.16 -11.75 19.61
CA ASP A 231 -16.62 -11.83 19.57
C ASP A 231 -17.31 -10.55 20.11
N GLU A 232 -18.64 -10.55 20.16
CA GLU A 232 -19.46 -9.47 20.72
C GLU A 232 -19.21 -9.24 22.23
N SER A 233 -18.69 -10.25 22.93
CA SER A 233 -18.24 -10.18 24.33
C SER A 233 -16.79 -9.74 24.49
N TRP A 234 -16.14 -9.28 23.41
CA TRP A 234 -14.75 -8.84 23.34
C TRP A 234 -13.72 -9.92 23.73
N LYS A 235 -14.10 -11.20 23.59
CA LYS A 235 -13.21 -12.35 23.84
C LYS A 235 -12.56 -12.83 22.56
N PRO A 236 -11.26 -13.16 22.56
CA PRO A 236 -10.58 -13.78 21.42
C PRO A 236 -11.29 -15.04 20.93
N VAL A 237 -11.52 -15.13 19.62
CA VAL A 237 -12.24 -16.25 19.02
C VAL A 237 -11.29 -17.39 18.68
N GLU A 238 -11.63 -18.63 19.05
CA GLU A 238 -10.80 -19.81 18.74
C GLU A 238 -10.72 -20.10 17.23
N SER A 239 -11.83 -19.96 16.50
CA SER A 239 -11.91 -20.10 15.04
C SER A 239 -13.04 -19.24 14.46
N ARG A 240 -12.87 -18.73 13.23
CA ARG A 240 -13.91 -17.95 12.54
C ARG A 240 -14.40 -18.71 11.31
N GLU A 241 -15.71 -18.70 11.07
CA GLU A 241 -16.25 -19.21 9.82
C GLU A 241 -15.69 -18.38 8.65
N GLY A 242 -15.09 -19.05 7.67
CA GLY A 242 -14.37 -18.40 6.56
C GLY A 242 -12.91 -18.01 6.87
N ASP A 243 -12.31 -18.46 7.98
CA ASP A 243 -10.86 -18.38 8.20
C ASP A 243 -10.08 -18.91 6.98
N SER A 244 -9.27 -18.06 6.36
CA SER A 244 -8.46 -18.45 5.20
C SER A 244 -7.24 -19.30 5.60
N ASP A 245 -6.78 -20.18 4.71
CA ASP A 245 -5.56 -20.97 4.86
C ASP A 245 -4.34 -20.14 5.29
N LYS A 246 -4.28 -18.87 4.87
CA LYS A 246 -3.22 -17.93 5.26
C LYS A 246 -3.25 -17.58 6.75
N VAL A 247 -4.44 -17.39 7.33
CA VAL A 247 -4.62 -17.07 8.76
C VAL A 247 -4.24 -18.29 9.60
N ALA A 248 -4.65 -19.50 9.18
CA ALA A 248 -4.23 -20.75 9.81
C ALA A 248 -2.70 -20.92 9.75
N ALA A 249 -2.10 -20.79 8.55
CA ALA A 249 -0.66 -20.87 8.37
C ALA A 249 0.12 -19.81 9.17
N PHE A 250 -0.42 -18.59 9.34
CA PHE A 250 0.17 -17.57 10.21
C PHE A 250 0.10 -17.96 11.69
N PHE A 251 -1.06 -18.44 12.13
CA PHE A 251 -1.29 -18.84 13.52
C PHE A 251 -0.34 -19.97 13.96
N GLU A 252 -0.09 -20.93 13.06
CA GLU A 252 0.78 -22.10 13.28
C GLU A 252 2.29 -21.81 13.12
N ASP A 253 2.68 -20.63 12.62
CA ASP A 253 4.08 -20.31 12.32
C ASP A 253 4.87 -19.89 13.59
N ASP A 254 5.37 -20.85 14.36
CA ASP A 254 6.15 -20.54 15.57
C ASP A 254 7.44 -19.74 15.30
N GLU A 255 7.96 -19.70 14.07
CA GLU A 255 9.06 -18.80 13.71
C GLU A 255 8.61 -17.33 13.78
N ILE A 256 7.44 -16.96 13.24
CA ILE A 256 7.00 -15.55 13.27
C ILE A 256 6.68 -15.07 14.70
N TRP A 257 6.00 -15.90 15.50
CA TRP A 257 5.71 -15.58 16.90
C TRP A 257 6.97 -15.41 17.73
N LYS A 258 7.98 -16.25 17.49
CA LYS A 258 9.29 -16.10 18.12
C LYS A 258 9.96 -14.77 17.72
N HIS A 259 9.91 -14.38 16.43
CA HIS A 259 10.47 -13.09 16.00
C HIS A 259 9.75 -11.91 16.69
N PHE A 260 8.42 -11.95 16.83
CA PHE A 260 7.68 -10.91 17.55
C PHE A 260 8.08 -10.85 19.03
N GLN A 261 8.16 -11.99 19.72
CA GLN A 261 8.58 -12.03 21.12
C GLN A 261 10.03 -11.56 21.34
N ASP A 262 10.95 -11.99 20.48
CA ASP A 262 12.35 -11.58 20.54
C ASP A 262 12.48 -10.07 20.22
N LEU A 263 11.67 -9.51 19.31
CA LEU A 263 11.63 -8.07 19.02
C LEU A 263 11.10 -7.24 20.21
N MET A 264 10.04 -7.69 20.87
CA MET A 264 9.51 -7.04 22.09
C MET A 264 10.52 -7.06 23.25
N LEU A 265 11.33 -8.13 23.36
CA LEU A 265 12.45 -8.22 24.30
C LEU A 265 13.58 -7.25 23.93
N ASP A 266 13.99 -7.20 22.66
CA ASP A 266 15.02 -6.31 22.15
C ASP A 266 14.64 -4.81 22.26
N ALA A 267 13.34 -4.50 22.15
CA ALA A 267 12.77 -3.17 22.41
C ALA A 267 12.71 -2.82 23.91
N GLY A 268 12.98 -3.77 24.80
CA GLY A 268 12.86 -3.61 26.24
C GLY A 268 11.44 -3.35 26.71
N LEU A 269 10.43 -3.80 25.96
CA LEU A 269 9.01 -3.78 26.38
C LEU A 269 8.69 -4.93 27.34
N MET A 270 9.44 -6.03 27.21
CA MET A 270 9.41 -7.14 28.15
C MET A 270 10.81 -7.45 28.67
N VAL A 271 10.89 -7.93 29.90
CA VAL A 271 12.12 -8.39 30.56
C VAL A 271 11.96 -9.81 31.10
N LYS A 272 13.03 -10.61 31.02
CA LYS A 272 13.09 -11.96 31.60
C LYS A 272 13.61 -11.86 33.04
N GLN A 273 12.74 -12.07 34.03
CA GLN A 273 13.10 -12.04 35.45
C GLN A 273 12.72 -13.36 36.10
N GLY A 274 13.72 -14.14 36.54
CA GLY A 274 13.49 -15.44 37.18
C GLY A 274 12.82 -16.49 36.28
N GLY A 275 13.06 -16.41 34.97
CA GLY A 275 12.41 -17.28 33.96
C GLY A 275 11.02 -16.81 33.52
N ALA A 276 10.35 -15.96 34.29
CA ALA A 276 9.09 -15.32 33.90
C ALA A 276 9.34 -14.11 32.99
N MET A 277 8.41 -13.89 32.06
CA MET A 277 8.32 -12.64 31.29
C MET A 277 7.56 -11.60 32.13
N ARG A 278 8.06 -10.37 32.19
CA ARG A 278 7.40 -9.23 32.83
C ARG A 278 7.40 -8.02 31.90
N VAL A 279 6.38 -7.18 31.99
CA VAL A 279 6.27 -5.94 31.21
C VAL A 279 7.16 -4.85 31.82
N ASP A 280 7.90 -4.13 30.97
CA ASP A 280 8.60 -2.90 31.33
C ASP A 280 7.65 -1.71 31.19
N LYS A 281 7.26 -1.12 32.32
CA LYS A 281 6.20 -0.08 32.33
C LYS A 281 6.60 1.16 31.55
N GLU A 282 7.86 1.58 31.61
CA GLU A 282 8.33 2.83 30.98
C GLU A 282 8.38 2.70 29.46
N SER A 283 8.99 1.64 28.92
CA SER A 283 8.96 1.40 27.46
C SER A 283 7.54 1.19 26.94
N THR A 284 6.68 0.53 27.73
CA THR A 284 5.28 0.27 27.32
C THR A 284 4.47 1.56 27.32
N LEU A 285 4.61 2.40 28.34
CA LEU A 285 3.99 3.73 28.37
C LEU A 285 4.48 4.62 27.21
N ALA A 286 5.78 4.61 26.91
CA ALA A 286 6.34 5.32 25.76
C ALA A 286 5.74 4.83 24.43
N LEU A 287 5.58 3.51 24.25
CA LEU A 287 4.93 2.95 23.06
C LEU A 287 3.45 3.35 22.94
N LEU A 288 2.71 3.36 24.06
CA LEU A 288 1.29 3.74 24.06
C LEU A 288 1.11 5.23 23.71
N VAL A 289 1.89 6.12 24.31
CA VAL A 289 1.90 7.56 23.95
C VAL A 289 2.28 7.75 22.49
N LEU A 290 3.28 7.02 22.00
CA LEU A 290 3.71 7.10 20.61
C LEU A 290 2.59 6.70 19.64
N THR A 291 1.90 5.58 19.90
CA THR A 291 0.76 5.12 19.08
C THR A 291 -0.43 6.08 19.15
N ALA A 292 -0.66 6.78 20.27
CA ALA A 292 -1.72 7.80 20.37
C ALA A 292 -1.43 9.04 19.51
N LEU A 293 -0.16 9.31 19.18
CA LEU A 293 0.29 10.55 18.53
C LEU A 293 0.60 10.40 17.04
N HIS A 294 1.12 9.25 16.60
CA HIS A 294 1.63 9.03 15.24
C HIS A 294 0.64 9.47 14.14
N ASP A 295 -0.63 9.06 14.25
CA ASP A 295 -1.62 9.18 13.18
C ASP A 295 -2.46 10.47 13.19
N ILE A 296 -2.38 11.30 14.24
CA ILE A 296 -3.29 12.45 14.40
C ILE A 296 -3.16 13.47 13.26
N MET A 297 -1.94 13.61 12.70
CA MET A 297 -1.66 14.56 11.61
C MET A 297 -2.13 14.10 10.23
N LYS A 298 -2.76 12.92 10.11
CA LYS A 298 -3.48 12.56 8.88
C LYS A 298 -4.76 13.39 8.70
N ILE A 299 -5.28 13.97 9.78
CA ILE A 299 -6.45 14.84 9.76
C ILE A 299 -6.03 16.23 9.29
N ASN A 300 -6.44 16.63 8.07
CA ASN A 300 -5.97 17.88 7.45
C ASN A 300 -6.19 19.13 8.31
N ALA A 301 -7.29 19.18 9.06
CA ALA A 301 -7.62 20.29 9.95
C ALA A 301 -6.62 20.49 11.11
N LEU A 302 -5.75 19.52 11.36
CA LEU A 302 -4.72 19.55 12.40
C LEU A 302 -3.32 19.83 11.86
N LEU A 303 -3.13 19.84 10.53
CA LEU A 303 -1.83 20.06 9.90
C LEU A 303 -1.26 21.43 10.30
N PRO A 304 0.00 21.50 10.73
CA PRO A 304 0.56 22.72 11.26
C PRO A 304 1.09 23.63 10.15
N THR A 305 1.06 24.92 10.44
CA THR A 305 1.69 25.99 9.66
C THR A 305 2.99 26.40 10.33
N VAL A 306 4.09 26.47 9.57
CA VAL A 306 5.41 26.85 10.08
C VAL A 306 5.41 28.29 10.60
N GLN A 307 5.71 28.43 11.89
CA GLN A 307 5.80 29.70 12.57
C GLN A 307 7.10 30.43 12.24
N LYS A 308 7.05 31.76 12.28
CA LYS A 308 8.18 32.66 12.00
C LYS A 308 9.46 32.34 12.76
N ALA A 309 9.34 31.90 14.02
CA ALA A 309 10.48 31.58 14.87
C ALA A 309 11.25 30.32 14.42
N ASP A 310 10.57 29.44 13.68
CA ASP A 310 11.06 28.09 13.35
C ASP A 310 11.44 27.98 11.86
N ALA A 311 11.19 29.03 11.06
CA ALA A 311 11.43 29.06 9.64
C ALA A 311 12.92 29.30 9.29
N PRO A 312 13.52 28.56 8.34
CA PRO A 312 12.92 27.44 7.61
C PRO A 312 12.96 26.12 8.40
N TYR A 313 11.83 25.41 8.48
CA TYR A 313 11.76 24.10 9.13
C TYR A 313 11.86 22.97 8.09
N ARG A 314 13.01 22.28 8.05
CA ARG A 314 13.31 21.16 7.13
C ARG A 314 12.98 21.44 5.63
N GLY A 315 13.05 22.70 5.21
CA GLY A 315 12.76 23.16 3.84
C GLY A 315 11.49 24.00 3.70
N TYR A 316 10.58 23.94 4.67
CA TYR A 316 9.34 24.72 4.68
C TYR A 316 9.58 26.14 5.23
N LEU A 317 8.98 27.14 4.60
CA LEU A 317 9.12 28.57 4.90
C LEU A 317 8.05 29.07 5.90
N GLU A 318 8.20 30.30 6.41
CA GLU A 318 7.20 30.98 7.24
C GLU A 318 5.83 30.96 6.54
N ALA A 319 4.78 30.57 7.27
CA ALA A 319 3.40 30.44 6.81
C ALA A 319 3.10 29.30 5.81
N GLU A 320 4.04 28.39 5.53
CA GLU A 320 3.74 27.17 4.76
C GLU A 320 3.11 26.08 5.65
N VAL A 321 2.12 25.37 5.11
CA VAL A 321 1.48 24.20 5.76
C VAL A 321 2.33 22.96 5.48
N ILE A 322 2.68 22.23 6.53
CA ILE A 322 3.38 20.94 6.39
C ILE A 322 2.36 19.87 6.03
N ALA A 323 2.21 19.57 4.73
CA ALA A 323 1.24 18.58 4.24
C ALA A 323 1.68 17.12 4.44
N ASP A 324 2.96 16.87 4.70
CA ASP A 324 3.46 15.55 5.05
C ASP A 324 3.17 15.26 6.54
N HIS A 325 2.26 14.32 6.81
CA HIS A 325 1.77 14.03 8.17
C HIS A 325 2.87 13.60 9.17
N ASP A 326 3.88 12.86 8.70
CA ASP A 326 5.03 12.44 9.52
C ASP A 326 5.82 13.70 9.93
N LEU A 327 6.17 14.55 8.96
CA LEU A 327 6.88 15.79 9.23
C LEU A 327 6.07 16.80 10.05
N ALA A 328 4.74 16.82 9.88
CA ALA A 328 3.82 17.63 10.65
C ALA A 328 3.83 17.27 12.13
N VAL A 329 3.78 15.96 12.47
CA VAL A 329 3.86 15.53 13.87
C VAL A 329 5.25 15.81 14.44
N PHE A 330 6.31 15.67 13.65
CA PHE A 330 7.68 16.01 14.08
C PHE A 330 7.83 17.50 14.42
N TYR A 331 7.28 18.39 13.58
CA TYR A 331 7.33 19.84 13.82
C TYR A 331 6.68 20.22 15.16
N ILE A 332 5.48 19.69 15.45
CA ILE A 332 4.82 19.90 16.74
C ILE A 332 5.63 19.26 17.89
N MET A 333 6.14 18.04 17.73
CA MET A 333 6.91 17.37 18.78
C MET A 333 8.25 18.05 19.11
N GLU A 334 8.91 18.67 18.13
CA GLU A 334 10.22 19.29 18.25
C GLU A 334 10.15 20.75 18.70
N GLN A 335 9.20 21.53 18.17
CA GLN A 335 9.10 22.98 18.44
C GLN A 335 7.96 23.35 19.40
N HIS A 336 6.86 22.57 19.42
CA HIS A 336 5.61 22.93 20.10
C HIS A 336 5.08 21.80 21.01
N THR A 337 5.99 21.08 21.67
CA THR A 337 5.70 19.85 22.46
C THR A 337 4.58 20.02 23.49
N HIS A 338 4.40 21.25 24.00
CA HIS A 338 3.38 21.64 24.97
C HIS A 338 1.93 21.48 24.46
N ILE A 339 1.71 21.42 23.14
CA ILE A 339 0.40 21.18 22.52
C ILE A 339 -0.03 19.70 22.65
N LEU A 340 0.91 18.77 22.88
CA LEU A 340 0.65 17.33 22.97
C LEU A 340 0.68 16.87 24.45
N PRO A 341 -0.46 16.85 25.18
CA PRO A 341 -0.50 16.62 26.62
C PRO A 341 -0.03 15.21 27.04
N SER A 342 -0.15 14.18 26.20
CA SER A 342 0.43 12.86 26.49
C SER A 342 1.95 12.87 26.40
N LEU A 343 2.54 13.57 25.43
CA LEU A 343 4.00 13.69 25.31
C LEU A 343 4.57 14.59 26.40
N CYS A 344 3.99 15.78 26.61
CA CYS A 344 4.49 16.79 27.54
C CYS A 344 4.52 16.30 29.01
N GLN A 345 3.66 15.35 29.38
CA GLN A 345 3.60 14.78 30.74
C GLN A 345 4.52 13.57 30.96
N LEU A 346 5.14 13.02 29.91
CA LEU A 346 6.17 11.99 30.08
C LEU A 346 7.43 12.57 30.74
N PRO A 347 8.17 11.79 31.55
CA PRO A 347 9.53 12.15 31.95
C PRO A 347 10.43 12.42 30.74
N PRO A 348 11.39 13.38 30.80
CA PRO A 348 12.19 13.80 29.64
C PRO A 348 12.92 12.65 28.91
N ALA A 349 13.36 11.62 29.64
CA ALA A 349 14.00 10.45 29.05
C ALA A 349 13.05 9.62 28.15
N MET A 350 11.75 9.58 28.47
CA MET A 350 10.72 8.95 27.64
C MET A 350 10.25 9.87 26.51
N GLN A 351 10.15 11.19 26.74
CA GLN A 351 9.89 12.15 25.65
C GLN A 351 10.91 11.99 24.52
N GLN A 352 12.19 11.90 24.87
CA GLN A 352 13.27 11.65 23.91
C GLN A 352 13.16 10.30 23.20
N VAL A 353 12.64 9.24 23.84
CA VAL A 353 12.36 7.96 23.15
C VAL A 353 11.30 8.17 22.07
N VAL A 354 10.17 8.77 22.44
CA VAL A 354 9.03 8.98 21.53
C VAL A 354 9.43 9.89 20.37
N GLN A 355 10.13 11.00 20.64
CA GLN A 355 10.71 11.88 19.62
C GLN A 355 11.70 11.14 18.71
N THR A 356 12.63 10.35 19.27
CA THR A 356 13.62 9.60 18.48
C THR A 356 12.99 8.60 17.53
N VAL A 357 11.98 7.85 18.02
CA VAL A 357 11.32 6.80 17.24
C VAL A 357 10.42 7.39 16.15
N LEU A 358 9.71 8.49 16.43
CA LEU A 358 8.91 9.18 15.42
C LEU A 358 9.81 9.98 14.45
N SER A 359 10.50 11.03 14.90
CA SER A 359 11.11 12.03 14.01
C SER A 359 12.51 11.73 13.48
N GLY A 360 13.16 10.69 14.03
CA GLY A 360 14.62 10.57 13.98
C GLY A 360 15.22 9.69 12.90
N LEU A 361 14.49 8.70 12.35
CA LEU A 361 15.13 7.58 11.63
C LEU A 361 15.15 7.70 10.10
N ALA A 362 14.21 8.42 9.48
CA ALA A 362 14.19 8.63 8.02
C ALA A 362 14.36 7.34 7.18
N PHE A 363 13.75 6.24 7.62
CA PHE A 363 14.07 4.89 7.15
C PHE A 363 12.86 4.17 6.57
N ASN A 364 12.89 3.92 5.25
CA ASN A 364 11.89 3.10 4.59
C ASN A 364 12.30 1.62 4.58
N ASN A 365 11.63 0.81 5.41
CA ASN A 365 11.95 -0.61 5.50
C ASN A 365 11.60 -1.40 4.22
N GLY A 366 10.59 -0.95 3.46
CA GLY A 366 10.20 -1.58 2.19
C GLY A 366 11.31 -1.47 1.14
N TRP A 367 11.91 -0.28 1.01
CA TRP A 367 13.05 -0.03 0.13
C TRP A 367 14.23 -0.96 0.42
N PHE A 368 14.51 -1.24 1.69
CA PHE A 368 15.54 -2.20 2.10
C PHE A 368 15.15 -3.64 1.76
N VAL A 369 13.99 -4.09 2.24
CA VAL A 369 13.58 -5.50 2.18
C VAL A 369 13.31 -6.01 0.76
N GLN A 370 12.89 -5.11 -0.14
CA GLN A 370 12.73 -5.41 -1.56
C GLN A 370 13.99 -5.08 -2.38
N ALA A 371 15.05 -4.55 -1.75
CA ALA A 371 16.28 -4.07 -2.38
C ALA A 371 16.07 -3.07 -3.53
N GLU A 372 15.01 -2.27 -3.42
CA GLU A 372 14.56 -1.31 -4.42
C GLU A 372 15.48 -0.08 -4.49
N ALA A 373 15.91 0.43 -3.34
CA ALA A 373 16.73 1.62 -3.24
C ALA A 373 18.23 1.29 -3.06
N PRO A 374 19.14 2.18 -3.51
CA PRO A 374 20.57 2.05 -3.24
C PRO A 374 20.87 2.26 -1.73
N PRO A 375 21.96 1.68 -1.18
CA PRO A 375 22.32 1.80 0.23
C PRO A 375 22.23 3.19 0.84
N GLY A 376 22.64 4.23 0.12
CA GLY A 376 22.59 5.62 0.58
C GLY A 376 21.17 6.10 0.88
N ALA A 377 20.25 5.94 -0.08
CA ALA A 377 18.84 6.29 0.07
C ALA A 377 18.13 5.52 1.18
N VAL A 378 18.59 4.30 1.49
CA VAL A 378 18.03 3.48 2.57
C VAL A 378 18.59 3.89 3.94
N PHE A 379 19.91 4.03 4.05
CA PHE A 379 20.59 3.93 5.34
C PHE A 379 21.23 5.22 5.86
N LEU A 380 21.45 6.25 5.03
CA LEU A 380 22.17 7.46 5.47
C LEU A 380 21.45 8.16 6.66
N GLY A 381 20.13 8.32 6.60
CA GLY A 381 19.34 8.96 7.66
C GLY A 381 19.42 8.20 8.99
N ILE A 382 19.04 6.92 8.99
CA ILE A 382 19.07 6.06 10.18
C ILE A 382 20.48 5.86 10.72
N LYS A 383 21.51 5.76 9.85
CA LYS A 383 22.89 5.67 10.32
C LYS A 383 23.37 6.98 10.91
N ALA A 384 23.03 8.14 10.33
CA ALA A 384 23.33 9.43 10.94
C ALA A 384 22.70 9.54 12.33
N ALA A 385 21.46 9.06 12.52
CA ALA A 385 20.81 8.97 13.83
C ALA A 385 21.57 8.04 14.81
N ILE A 386 21.97 6.84 14.37
CA ILE A 386 22.79 5.89 15.14
C ILE A 386 24.20 6.45 15.46
N MET A 387 24.73 7.36 14.65
CA MET A 387 26.09 7.90 14.74
C MET A 387 26.19 9.30 15.33
N ARG A 388 25.08 9.93 15.76
CA ARG A 388 25.12 11.30 16.31
C ARG A 388 26.10 11.37 17.49
N ASN A 389 27.03 12.32 17.39
CA ASN A 389 27.99 12.67 18.44
C ASN A 389 27.67 14.10 18.90
N GLY A 390 27.36 14.29 20.18
CA GLY A 390 27.01 15.61 20.72
C GLY A 390 26.27 15.53 22.05
N SER A 391 25.57 16.62 22.41
CA SER A 391 24.65 16.67 23.55
C SER A 391 23.29 16.01 23.30
N GLU A 392 22.99 15.67 22.05
CA GLU A 392 21.80 14.91 21.67
C GLU A 392 21.96 13.42 22.00
N ARG A 393 20.84 12.77 22.30
CA ARG A 393 20.80 11.33 22.60
C ARG A 393 21.09 10.51 21.33
N ARG A 394 22.10 9.64 21.41
CA ARG A 394 22.38 8.61 20.40
C ARG A 394 21.25 7.57 20.38
N VAL A 395 20.78 7.18 19.19
CA VAL A 395 19.80 6.10 19.02
C VAL A 395 20.42 4.77 19.49
N SER A 396 19.81 4.15 20.50
CA SER A 396 20.26 2.85 21.01
C SER A 396 19.64 1.68 20.23
N ARG A 397 20.17 0.47 20.41
CA ARG A 397 19.55 -0.76 19.88
C ARG A 397 18.12 -0.96 20.41
N ARG A 398 17.84 -0.53 21.65
CA ARG A 398 16.49 -0.55 22.25
C ARG A 398 15.54 0.37 21.49
N ASP A 399 15.99 1.58 21.17
CA ASP A 399 15.20 2.58 20.45
C ASP A 399 14.89 2.12 19.01
N LEU A 400 15.87 1.53 18.31
CA LEU A 400 15.65 0.91 17.00
C LEU A 400 14.64 -0.23 17.05
N SER A 401 14.75 -1.14 18.02
CA SER A 401 13.83 -2.25 18.15
C SER A 401 12.42 -1.77 18.54
N LEU A 402 12.30 -0.73 19.35
CA LEU A 402 11.02 -0.08 19.67
C LEU A 402 10.35 0.53 18.44
N TYR A 403 11.12 1.18 17.56
CA TYR A 403 10.63 1.61 16.24
C TYR A 403 10.04 0.46 15.43
N PHE A 404 10.71 -0.69 15.38
CA PHE A 404 10.19 -1.86 14.67
C PHE A 404 8.97 -2.50 15.32
N VAL A 405 8.80 -2.41 16.65
CA VAL A 405 7.54 -2.80 17.31
C VAL A 405 6.41 -1.85 16.94
N HIS A 406 6.65 -0.54 17.00
CA HIS A 406 5.65 0.44 16.59
C HIS A 406 5.24 0.24 15.13
N TRP A 407 6.20 0.16 14.20
CA TRP A 407 5.94 -0.12 12.79
C TRP A 407 5.16 -1.43 12.57
N LEU A 408 5.49 -2.50 13.32
CA LEU A 408 4.77 -3.77 13.26
C LEU A 408 3.31 -3.61 13.71
N THR A 409 3.05 -2.81 14.74
CA THR A 409 1.72 -2.61 15.32
C THR A 409 0.86 -1.63 14.52
N ASP A 410 1.42 -0.55 13.96
CA ASP A 410 0.74 0.29 12.96
C ASP A 410 0.35 -0.55 11.73
N LEU A 411 1.28 -1.33 11.17
CA LEU A 411 0.99 -2.19 10.02
C LEU A 411 -0.06 -3.26 10.35
N ALA A 412 -0.08 -3.78 11.58
CA ALA A 412 -1.13 -4.68 12.05
C ALA A 412 -2.51 -4.02 12.07
N GLY A 413 -2.57 -2.74 12.47
CA GLY A 413 -3.77 -1.89 12.52
C GLY A 413 -4.19 -1.26 11.18
N ALA A 414 -3.50 -1.49 10.06
CA ALA A 414 -3.75 -0.75 8.82
C ALA A 414 -5.17 -0.91 8.19
N GLU A 415 -5.95 -1.90 8.65
CA GLU A 415 -7.33 -2.15 8.24
C GLU A 415 -8.32 -1.57 9.29
N PRO A 416 -9.35 -0.81 8.89
CA PRO A 416 -10.27 -0.12 9.82
C PRO A 416 -11.36 -1.06 10.38
N THR A 417 -10.94 -2.24 10.86
CA THR A 417 -11.78 -3.30 11.46
C THR A 417 -11.08 -3.94 12.66
N PRO A 418 -10.75 -3.16 13.72
CA PRO A 418 -9.90 -3.63 14.83
C PRO A 418 -10.44 -4.87 15.57
N LEU A 419 -11.76 -5.08 15.64
CA LEU A 419 -12.34 -6.28 16.27
C LEU A 419 -12.20 -7.56 15.42
N CYS A 420 -11.74 -7.45 14.17
CA CYS A 420 -11.50 -8.58 13.28
C CYS A 420 -10.05 -9.10 13.32
N GLY A 421 -9.22 -8.59 14.23
CA GLY A 421 -7.81 -8.97 14.36
C GLY A 421 -6.90 -8.25 13.35
N CYS A 422 -5.62 -8.61 13.36
CA CYS A 422 -4.55 -7.98 12.59
C CYS A 422 -4.53 -8.46 11.13
N ASN A 423 -5.68 -8.38 10.44
CA ASN A 423 -5.92 -8.91 9.10
C ASN A 423 -4.84 -8.53 8.08
N LYS A 424 -4.24 -7.34 8.23
CA LYS A 424 -3.17 -6.89 7.36
C LYS A 424 -1.98 -7.84 7.33
N LEU A 425 -1.60 -8.37 8.49
CA LEU A 425 -0.45 -9.27 8.63
C LEU A 425 -0.84 -10.74 8.42
N THR A 426 -2.05 -11.12 8.83
CA THR A 426 -2.45 -12.54 8.96
C THR A 426 -3.03 -13.14 7.69
N SER A 427 -3.74 -12.35 6.88
CA SER A 427 -4.39 -12.82 5.63
C SER A 427 -3.91 -12.07 4.38
N GLN A 428 -3.55 -10.80 4.54
CA GLN A 428 -3.25 -9.91 3.44
C GLN A 428 -1.76 -9.96 3.04
N LEU A 429 -0.85 -9.53 3.93
CA LEU A 429 0.59 -9.47 3.68
C LEU A 429 1.19 -10.87 3.40
N PRO A 430 1.98 -11.06 2.33
CA PRO A 430 2.62 -12.36 2.09
C PRO A 430 3.62 -12.71 3.19
N MET A 431 3.45 -13.88 3.82
CA MET A 431 4.33 -14.38 4.90
C MET A 431 5.84 -14.31 4.58
N PRO A 432 6.33 -14.66 3.37
CA PRO A 432 7.75 -14.53 3.04
C PRO A 432 8.27 -13.08 3.12
N VAL A 433 7.41 -12.10 2.86
CA VAL A 433 7.75 -10.67 2.96
C VAL A 433 7.80 -10.25 4.42
N LEU A 434 6.81 -10.63 5.23
CA LEU A 434 6.82 -10.36 6.67
C LEU A 434 8.05 -10.96 7.38
N LYS A 435 8.39 -12.23 7.07
CA LYS A 435 9.63 -12.85 7.58
C LYS A 435 10.89 -12.11 7.13
N SER A 436 10.88 -11.52 5.93
CA SER A 436 11.99 -10.70 5.44
C SER A 436 12.09 -9.36 6.16
N PHE A 437 10.96 -8.74 6.51
CA PHE A 437 10.89 -7.57 7.40
C PHE A 437 11.40 -7.89 8.80
N MET A 438 10.95 -8.97 9.44
CA MET A 438 11.45 -9.34 10.77
C MET A 438 12.95 -9.66 10.76
N LYS A 439 13.44 -10.33 9.71
CA LYS A 439 14.88 -10.59 9.53
C LYS A 439 15.69 -9.33 9.22
N SER A 440 15.09 -8.25 8.70
CA SER A 440 15.78 -6.99 8.37
C SER A 440 16.39 -6.29 9.59
N VAL A 441 15.71 -6.36 10.74
CA VAL A 441 16.06 -5.65 11.99
C VAL A 441 17.51 -5.92 12.41
N ARG A 442 17.94 -7.19 12.35
CA ARG A 442 19.31 -7.60 12.72
C ARG A 442 20.41 -7.07 11.80
N TYR A 443 20.08 -6.63 10.59
CA TYR A 443 21.01 -5.99 9.65
C TYR A 443 21.09 -4.49 9.90
N ILE A 444 19.95 -3.86 10.17
CA ILE A 444 19.85 -2.43 10.49
C ILE A 444 20.61 -2.13 11.79
N GLN A 445 20.52 -3.02 12.79
CA GLN A 445 21.33 -2.96 14.01
C GLN A 445 22.85 -2.99 13.74
N GLN A 446 23.32 -3.54 12.60
CA GLN A 446 24.76 -3.57 12.25
C GLN A 446 25.29 -2.25 11.68
N LEU A 447 24.42 -1.27 11.35
CA LEU A 447 24.86 0.08 10.95
C LEU A 447 25.65 0.79 12.06
N ALA A 448 25.58 0.28 13.30
CA ALA A 448 26.41 0.70 14.42
C ALA A 448 27.92 0.43 14.21
N ASP A 449 28.29 -0.58 13.42
CA ASP A 449 29.69 -1.04 13.27
C ASP A 449 30.11 -1.24 11.80
N ARG A 450 29.17 -1.16 10.84
CA ARG A 450 29.38 -1.45 9.41
C ARG A 450 28.96 -0.28 8.50
N SER A 451 29.46 -0.27 7.27
CA SER A 451 28.96 0.61 6.23
C SER A 451 27.58 0.20 5.72
N GLU A 452 26.84 1.17 5.21
CA GLU A 452 25.53 1.06 4.57
C GLU A 452 25.58 0.02 3.44
N THR A 453 26.66 0.06 2.66
CA THR A 453 26.93 -0.86 1.56
C THR A 453 27.23 -2.28 2.05
N GLU A 454 28.03 -2.45 3.11
CA GLU A 454 28.29 -3.77 3.71
C GLU A 454 27.04 -4.40 4.33
N VAL A 455 26.17 -3.59 4.94
CA VAL A 455 24.89 -4.04 5.49
C VAL A 455 23.95 -4.51 4.37
N MET A 456 23.81 -3.72 3.30
CA MET A 456 23.03 -4.12 2.11
C MET A 456 23.60 -5.40 1.47
N GLU A 457 24.92 -5.49 1.29
CA GLU A 457 25.58 -6.66 0.70
C GLU A 457 25.35 -7.94 1.52
N SER A 458 25.48 -7.82 2.85
CA SER A 458 25.24 -8.93 3.78
C SER A 458 23.80 -9.41 3.70
N TYR A 459 22.84 -8.48 3.64
CA TYR A 459 21.43 -8.80 3.47
C TYR A 459 21.18 -9.53 2.16
N LEU A 460 21.64 -8.99 1.03
CA LEU A 460 21.43 -9.56 -0.30
C LEU A 460 22.00 -10.97 -0.46
N LYS A 461 23.19 -11.24 0.10
CA LYS A 461 23.81 -12.57 0.10
C LYS A 461 22.98 -13.59 0.90
N ASP A 462 22.48 -13.19 2.06
CA ASP A 462 21.62 -14.06 2.87
C ASP A 462 20.23 -14.24 2.22
N ARG A 463 19.66 -13.21 1.58
CA ARG A 463 18.40 -13.31 0.82
C ARG A 463 18.48 -14.28 -0.35
N TRP A 464 19.62 -14.34 -1.05
CA TRP A 464 19.88 -15.33 -2.08
C TRP A 464 19.93 -16.75 -1.49
N LYS A 465 20.75 -16.95 -0.44
CA LYS A 465 20.95 -18.24 0.25
C LYS A 465 19.66 -18.81 0.87
N ASP A 466 18.84 -17.93 1.44
CA ASP A 466 17.58 -18.29 2.10
C ASP A 466 16.40 -18.37 1.12
N HIS A 467 16.59 -18.08 -0.18
CA HIS A 467 15.51 -18.16 -1.17
C HIS A 467 14.95 -19.59 -1.30
N ARG A 468 13.64 -19.70 -1.53
CA ARG A 468 12.93 -20.97 -1.71
C ARG A 468 12.03 -20.85 -2.96
N PRO A 469 12.19 -21.71 -3.99
CA PRO A 469 13.18 -22.80 -4.10
C PRO A 469 14.64 -22.31 -4.07
N SER A 470 15.60 -23.20 -3.82
CA SER A 470 17.02 -22.81 -3.79
C SER A 470 17.48 -22.35 -5.18
N MET A 471 18.20 -21.23 -5.23
CA MET A 471 18.82 -20.68 -6.46
C MET A 471 20.26 -21.15 -6.65
N GLY A 472 20.76 -22.06 -5.81
CA GLY A 472 22.16 -22.47 -5.80
C GLY A 472 23.09 -21.39 -5.23
N THR A 473 24.39 -21.51 -5.48
CA THR A 473 25.39 -20.53 -5.06
C THR A 473 25.29 -19.29 -5.94
N LEU A 474 25.32 -18.09 -5.34
CA LEU A 474 25.44 -16.85 -6.10
C LEU A 474 26.84 -16.75 -6.71
N GLU A 475 26.93 -16.91 -8.02
CA GLU A 475 28.19 -16.81 -8.76
C GLU A 475 28.77 -15.39 -8.67
N ALA A 476 30.08 -15.31 -8.43
CA ALA A 476 30.80 -14.03 -8.42
C ALA A 476 30.98 -13.53 -9.87
N GLY A 477 30.71 -12.26 -10.12
CA GLY A 477 30.77 -11.66 -11.44
C GLY A 477 30.16 -10.25 -11.47
N PRO A 478 30.25 -9.54 -12.61
CA PRO A 478 29.76 -8.16 -12.74
C PRO A 478 28.25 -8.04 -12.47
N HIS A 479 27.47 -9.10 -12.74
CA HIS A 479 26.01 -9.11 -12.62
C HIS A 479 25.49 -9.59 -11.25
N ALA A 480 26.37 -9.99 -10.32
CA ALA A 480 25.96 -10.72 -9.11
C ALA A 480 25.03 -9.91 -8.20
N LEU A 481 25.35 -8.64 -7.94
CA LEU A 481 24.49 -7.73 -7.18
C LEU A 481 23.14 -7.50 -7.88
N ALA A 482 23.13 -7.27 -9.20
CA ALA A 482 21.89 -7.03 -9.94
C ALA A 482 20.95 -8.24 -9.85
N LYS A 483 21.47 -9.46 -10.01
CA LYS A 483 20.71 -10.70 -9.81
C LYS A 483 20.19 -10.82 -8.37
N ALA A 484 20.98 -10.45 -7.36
CA ALA A 484 20.54 -10.48 -5.96
C ALA A 484 19.46 -9.43 -5.63
N ARG A 485 19.54 -8.22 -6.20
CA ARG A 485 18.52 -7.18 -6.06
C ARG A 485 17.24 -7.57 -6.79
N LEU A 486 17.33 -8.02 -8.05
CA LEU A 486 16.19 -8.52 -8.83
C LEU A 486 15.47 -9.69 -8.14
N LEU A 487 16.19 -10.61 -7.49
CA LEU A 487 15.59 -11.67 -6.67
C LEU A 487 14.73 -11.11 -5.53
N CYS A 488 15.20 -10.06 -4.84
CA CYS A 488 14.45 -9.42 -3.76
C CYS A 488 13.26 -8.60 -4.27
N MET A 489 13.43 -7.90 -5.40
CA MET A 489 12.38 -7.09 -6.03
C MET A 489 11.25 -7.97 -6.61
N ALA A 490 11.59 -9.06 -7.30
CA ALA A 490 10.61 -9.94 -7.96
C ALA A 490 9.92 -10.94 -7.00
N GLN A 491 10.49 -11.19 -5.83
CA GLN A 491 9.93 -12.06 -4.78
C GLN A 491 9.53 -13.45 -5.30
N GLY A 492 8.22 -13.78 -5.36
CA GLY A 492 7.72 -15.05 -5.87
C GLY A 492 8.03 -15.29 -7.36
N ASN A 493 8.28 -14.22 -8.13
CA ASN A 493 8.64 -14.29 -9.54
C ASN A 493 10.15 -14.38 -9.77
N ALA A 494 10.98 -14.42 -8.71
CA ALA A 494 12.44 -14.30 -8.80
C ALA A 494 13.08 -15.23 -9.84
N LYS A 495 12.72 -16.51 -9.87
CA LYS A 495 13.26 -17.43 -10.88
C LYS A 495 12.95 -16.99 -12.31
N VAL A 496 11.71 -16.63 -12.60
CA VAL A 496 11.30 -16.27 -13.96
C VAL A 496 11.93 -14.94 -14.41
N VAL A 497 12.09 -14.00 -13.49
CA VAL A 497 12.78 -12.73 -13.75
C VAL A 497 14.29 -12.96 -13.97
N LEU A 498 14.95 -13.82 -13.21
CA LEU A 498 16.36 -14.15 -13.44
C LEU A 498 16.58 -14.96 -14.72
N ASP A 499 15.72 -15.94 -15.02
CA ASP A 499 15.73 -16.67 -16.30
C ASP A 499 15.48 -15.75 -17.52
N ALA A 500 14.90 -14.56 -17.30
CA ALA A 500 14.75 -13.51 -18.30
C ALA A 500 15.95 -12.55 -18.34
N PHE A 501 16.60 -12.27 -17.20
CA PHE A 501 17.83 -11.50 -17.15
C PHE A 501 18.93 -12.15 -18.01
N GLU A 502 19.10 -13.47 -17.97
CA GLU A 502 20.08 -14.18 -18.82
C GLU A 502 19.77 -14.07 -20.33
N LYS A 503 18.58 -13.61 -20.73
CA LYS A 503 18.11 -13.47 -22.13
C LYS A 503 18.09 -12.03 -22.63
N LEU A 504 18.41 -11.07 -21.77
CA LEU A 504 18.60 -9.67 -22.15
C LEU A 504 19.77 -9.50 -23.13
N SER A 505 19.78 -8.37 -23.84
CA SER A 505 20.98 -7.95 -24.55
C SER A 505 22.13 -7.72 -23.56
N PRO A 506 23.41 -7.94 -23.95
CA PRO A 506 24.56 -7.57 -23.13
C PRO A 506 24.52 -6.10 -22.66
N GLU A 507 23.98 -5.21 -23.50
CA GLU A 507 23.82 -3.79 -23.24
C GLU A 507 22.75 -3.48 -22.17
N ASP A 508 21.66 -4.26 -22.09
CA ASP A 508 20.67 -4.15 -21.02
C ASP A 508 21.19 -4.78 -19.72
N GLN A 509 21.89 -5.93 -19.80
CA GLN A 509 22.52 -6.57 -18.64
C GLN A 509 23.54 -5.64 -17.99
N GLU A 510 24.39 -4.97 -18.77
CA GLU A 510 25.39 -4.02 -18.27
C GLU A 510 24.73 -2.78 -17.66
N VAL A 511 23.72 -2.18 -18.31
CA VAL A 511 22.99 -1.03 -17.73
C VAL A 511 22.37 -1.38 -16.37
N LEU A 512 21.65 -2.50 -16.26
CA LEU A 512 21.09 -2.94 -14.99
C LEU A 512 22.19 -3.22 -13.95
N SER A 513 23.31 -3.81 -14.37
CA SER A 513 24.42 -4.16 -13.47
C SER A 513 25.20 -2.96 -12.95
N VAL A 514 25.43 -1.96 -13.80
CA VAL A 514 26.10 -0.71 -13.45
C VAL A 514 25.23 0.14 -12.55
N GLU A 515 23.97 0.37 -12.94
CA GLU A 515 23.11 1.33 -12.24
C GLU A 515 22.57 0.78 -10.92
N MET A 516 22.27 -0.53 -10.83
CA MET A 516 21.96 -1.18 -9.54
C MET A 516 23.17 -1.31 -8.61
N ALA A 517 24.40 -1.13 -9.09
CA ALA A 517 25.63 -1.17 -8.29
C ALA A 517 26.05 0.17 -7.69
N ARG A 518 25.44 1.29 -8.09
CA ARG A 518 25.72 2.59 -7.48
C ARG A 518 25.20 2.61 -6.05
N THR A 519 26.07 2.93 -5.10
CA THR A 519 25.77 2.88 -3.66
C THR A 519 24.97 4.07 -3.19
N GLY A 520 25.16 5.25 -3.82
CA GLY A 520 24.61 6.52 -3.36
C GLY A 520 25.16 6.94 -1.99
N ALA A 521 26.30 6.39 -1.57
CA ALA A 521 26.93 6.63 -0.28
C ALA A 521 28.39 7.01 -0.50
N GLU A 522 28.82 8.14 0.05
CA GLU A 522 30.13 8.73 -0.27
C GLU A 522 31.28 7.77 0.04
N ARG A 523 32.17 7.54 -0.94
CA ARG A 523 33.36 6.67 -0.85
C ARG A 523 33.06 5.19 -0.54
N GLN A 524 31.83 4.72 -0.75
CA GLN A 524 31.48 3.31 -0.56
C GLN A 524 31.29 2.57 -1.89
N SER A 525 31.75 1.32 -1.94
CA SER A 525 31.54 0.38 -3.04
C SER A 525 31.27 -1.02 -2.50
N PHE A 526 30.48 -1.81 -3.21
CA PHE A 526 30.32 -3.25 -2.94
C PHE A 526 31.64 -4.02 -3.14
N SER A 527 31.72 -5.23 -2.60
CA SER A 527 32.93 -6.04 -2.63
C SER A 527 33.34 -6.47 -4.05
N LYS A 528 34.65 -6.72 -4.23
CA LYS A 528 35.18 -7.19 -5.52
C LYS A 528 34.52 -8.51 -5.92
N GLY A 529 34.05 -8.59 -7.17
CA GLY A 529 33.34 -9.75 -7.71
C GLY A 529 31.85 -9.80 -7.36
N PHE A 530 31.31 -8.77 -6.70
CA PHE A 530 29.86 -8.61 -6.51
C PHE A 530 29.25 -7.59 -7.49
N VAL A 531 30.07 -6.71 -8.06
CA VAL A 531 29.69 -5.61 -8.97
C VAL A 531 30.70 -5.46 -10.11
N PRO A 532 30.38 -4.72 -11.19
CA PRO A 532 31.33 -4.41 -12.24
C PRO A 532 32.55 -3.65 -11.70
N ASP A 533 33.75 -3.97 -12.20
CA ASP A 533 34.99 -3.33 -11.73
C ASP A 533 35.03 -1.83 -12.09
N SER A 534 34.32 -1.40 -13.14
CA SER A 534 34.11 0.00 -13.52
C SER A 534 33.45 0.80 -12.39
N VAL A 535 32.31 0.34 -11.87
CA VAL A 535 31.58 1.00 -10.77
C VAL A 535 32.40 1.04 -9.48
N ARG A 536 33.23 0.02 -9.24
CA ARG A 536 34.09 -0.05 -8.05
C ARG A 536 35.31 0.88 -8.13
N GLN A 537 35.80 1.17 -9.32
CA GLN A 537 36.94 2.05 -9.57
C GLN A 537 36.51 3.52 -9.71
N GLU A 538 35.35 3.76 -10.32
CA GLU A 538 34.81 5.09 -10.60
C GLU A 538 33.53 5.34 -9.81
N LEU A 539 33.70 5.84 -8.57
CA LEU A 539 32.59 6.24 -7.71
C LEU A 539 31.95 7.52 -8.26
N VAL A 540 30.85 7.35 -9.00
CA VAL A 540 30.07 8.43 -9.61
C VAL A 540 28.57 8.19 -9.43
N GLY A 541 27.80 9.26 -9.30
CA GLY A 541 26.35 9.24 -9.10
C GLY A 541 25.63 10.38 -9.85
N PRO A 542 24.38 10.72 -9.47
CA PRO A 542 23.63 10.14 -8.37
C PRO A 542 23.29 8.66 -8.61
N ALA A 543 23.05 7.94 -7.51
CA ALA A 543 22.42 6.63 -7.57
C ALA A 543 20.90 6.77 -7.73
N PHE A 544 20.25 5.79 -8.36
CA PHE A 544 18.83 5.82 -8.67
C PHE A 544 18.01 4.93 -7.74
N LEU A 545 16.99 5.50 -7.11
CA LEU A 545 15.85 4.78 -6.54
C LEU A 545 14.75 4.72 -7.61
N VAL A 546 14.52 3.56 -8.22
CA VAL A 546 13.38 3.36 -9.14
C VAL A 546 12.16 2.93 -8.30
N TYR A 547 11.38 3.91 -7.86
CA TYR A 547 10.25 3.71 -6.95
C TYR A 547 9.06 3.07 -7.68
N TYR A 548 8.52 2.00 -7.08
CA TYR A 548 7.64 0.96 -7.62
C TYR A 548 8.32 -0.13 -8.48
N GLY A 549 9.66 -0.21 -8.50
CA GLY A 549 10.39 -1.28 -9.18
C GLY A 549 9.98 -2.72 -8.78
N PRO A 550 9.82 -3.05 -7.48
CA PRO A 550 9.33 -4.35 -7.05
C PRO A 550 7.90 -4.63 -7.49
N ALA A 551 7.01 -3.63 -7.40
CA ALA A 551 5.62 -3.77 -7.86
C ALA A 551 5.56 -4.05 -9.37
N PHE A 552 6.43 -3.41 -10.16
CA PHE A 552 6.58 -3.66 -11.60
C PHE A 552 7.04 -5.10 -11.91
N LEU A 553 7.97 -5.67 -11.13
CA LEU A 553 8.44 -7.04 -11.34
C LEU A 553 7.52 -8.13 -10.72
N GLN A 554 6.63 -7.74 -9.79
CA GLN A 554 5.66 -8.64 -9.17
C GLN A 554 4.35 -8.72 -9.98
N ARG A 555 3.82 -7.58 -10.45
CA ARG A 555 2.52 -7.47 -11.13
C ARG A 555 2.64 -7.64 -12.66
N MET A 556 3.27 -8.73 -13.10
CA MET A 556 3.58 -8.94 -14.53
C MET A 556 2.34 -9.22 -15.39
N GLY A 557 1.27 -9.81 -14.82
CA GLY A 557 0.06 -10.14 -15.58
C GLY A 557 0.37 -11.10 -16.74
N THR A 558 0.12 -10.65 -17.97
CA THR A 558 0.47 -11.35 -19.21
C THR A 558 1.75 -10.85 -19.89
N ASP A 559 2.42 -9.81 -19.36
CA ASP A 559 3.62 -9.27 -19.97
C ASP A 559 4.82 -10.23 -19.86
N SER A 560 5.71 -10.16 -20.85
CA SER A 560 6.98 -10.87 -20.80
C SER A 560 7.89 -10.31 -19.69
N PRO A 561 8.42 -11.15 -18.79
CA PRO A 561 9.43 -10.74 -17.80
C PRO A 561 10.68 -10.14 -18.45
N LEU A 562 11.05 -10.62 -19.64
CA LEU A 562 12.15 -10.05 -20.44
C LEU A 562 11.82 -8.61 -20.84
N ARG A 563 10.62 -8.38 -21.38
CA ARG A 563 10.18 -7.05 -21.81
C ARG A 563 10.14 -6.06 -20.63
N ARG A 564 9.75 -6.50 -19.44
CA ARG A 564 9.80 -5.67 -18.23
C ARG A 564 11.23 -5.32 -17.80
N LEU A 565 12.19 -6.22 -17.97
CA LEU A 565 13.60 -5.90 -17.72
C LEU A 565 14.19 -4.96 -18.78
N GLU A 566 13.83 -5.08 -20.05
CA GLU A 566 14.18 -4.11 -21.10
C GLU A 566 13.65 -2.70 -20.77
N ILE A 567 12.38 -2.60 -20.36
CA ILE A 567 11.77 -1.33 -19.93
C ILE A 567 12.51 -0.76 -18.71
N LEU A 568 12.87 -1.60 -17.72
CA LEU A 568 13.62 -1.17 -16.55
C LEU A 568 15.03 -0.67 -16.93
N ALA A 569 15.72 -1.34 -17.85
CA ALA A 569 17.01 -0.88 -18.37
C ALA A 569 16.87 0.46 -19.11
N GLU A 570 15.82 0.63 -19.92
CA GLU A 570 15.56 1.89 -20.63
C GLU A 570 15.19 3.05 -19.69
N ILE A 571 14.45 2.78 -18.60
CA ILE A 571 14.23 3.75 -17.53
C ILE A 571 15.56 4.23 -16.93
N TYR A 572 16.50 3.31 -16.65
CA TYR A 572 17.83 3.68 -16.17
C TYR A 572 18.64 4.50 -17.20
N ARG A 573 18.58 4.16 -18.50
CA ARG A 573 19.21 4.98 -19.56
C ARG A 573 18.62 6.38 -19.63
N CYS A 574 17.30 6.50 -19.56
CA CYS A 574 16.61 7.79 -19.59
C CYS A 574 16.90 8.63 -18.34
N ALA A 575 16.91 8.02 -17.15
CA ALA A 575 17.32 8.67 -15.92
C ALA A 575 18.79 9.14 -15.99
N ARG A 576 19.70 8.36 -16.59
CA ARG A 576 21.11 8.74 -16.77
C ARG A 576 21.33 9.87 -17.79
N LYS A 577 20.39 10.10 -18.73
CA LYS A 577 20.36 11.31 -19.58
C LYS A 577 19.94 12.55 -18.78
N LEU A 578 18.93 12.41 -17.90
CA LEU A 578 18.46 13.49 -17.01
C LEU A 578 19.48 13.85 -15.91
N TRP A 579 20.18 12.85 -15.36
CA TRP A 579 21.24 13.02 -14.36
C TRP A 579 22.54 12.33 -14.83
N PRO A 580 23.38 13.03 -15.64
CA PRO A 580 24.67 12.50 -16.08
C PRO A 580 25.59 12.12 -14.91
N ALA A 581 26.29 11.01 -15.04
CA ALA A 581 27.13 10.48 -13.95
C ALA A 581 28.31 11.40 -13.60
N ARG A 582 28.44 11.77 -12.32
CA ARG A 582 29.47 12.70 -11.81
C ARG A 582 30.05 12.23 -10.48
N THR A 583 31.36 12.43 -10.27
CA THR A 583 32.05 12.09 -9.01
C THR A 583 31.55 12.91 -7.82
N ALA A 584 31.20 14.18 -8.04
CA ALA A 584 30.67 15.07 -7.00
C ALA A 584 29.32 14.58 -6.43
N GLU A 585 28.56 13.82 -7.23
CA GLU A 585 27.21 13.33 -6.91
C GLU A 585 27.25 11.84 -6.50
N ALA A 586 28.44 11.27 -6.19
CA ALA A 586 28.59 9.86 -5.83
C ALA A 586 27.91 9.47 -4.50
N GLY A 587 27.78 10.43 -3.58
CA GLY A 587 27.02 10.31 -2.33
C GLY A 587 25.56 10.75 -2.44
N ASP A 588 25.08 11.11 -3.65
CA ASP A 588 23.70 11.53 -3.87
C ASP A 588 22.82 10.37 -4.36
N CYS A 589 21.53 10.49 -4.04
CA CYS A 589 20.45 9.69 -4.60
C CYS A 589 19.38 10.58 -5.24
N VAL A 590 18.71 10.08 -6.28
CA VAL A 590 17.51 10.70 -6.87
C VAL A 590 16.42 9.64 -7.11
N THR A 591 15.16 10.06 -7.07
CA THR A 591 13.99 9.17 -7.15
C THR A 591 13.36 9.20 -8.54
N VAL A 592 13.20 8.04 -9.15
CA VAL A 592 12.53 7.83 -10.43
C VAL A 592 11.22 7.08 -10.15
N ARG A 593 10.09 7.79 -10.18
CA ARG A 593 8.76 7.22 -9.92
C ARG A 593 8.20 6.54 -11.16
N ILE A 594 7.72 5.30 -11.03
CA ILE A 594 7.09 4.54 -12.12
C ILE A 594 5.65 4.06 -11.80
N ASP A 595 4.89 4.83 -11.00
CA ASP A 595 3.49 4.49 -10.65
C ASP A 595 2.53 4.41 -11.85
N ALA A 596 2.77 5.18 -12.92
CA ALA A 596 1.94 5.17 -14.12
C ALA A 596 1.89 3.80 -14.84
N ILE A 597 2.89 2.94 -14.64
CA ILE A 597 2.95 1.58 -15.22
C ILE A 597 2.84 0.46 -14.18
N THR A 598 2.41 0.78 -12.93
CA THR A 598 2.32 -0.20 -11.83
C THR A 598 1.07 -0.10 -10.96
N ILE A 599 0.53 1.10 -10.77
CA ILE A 599 -0.61 1.39 -9.88
C ILE A 599 -1.80 1.97 -10.65
N GLN A 600 -1.55 2.85 -11.62
CA GLN A 600 -2.61 3.63 -12.28
C GLN A 600 -3.43 2.87 -13.35
N GLY A 601 -3.17 1.58 -13.57
CA GLY A 601 -4.02 0.73 -14.43
C GLY A 601 -3.36 -0.56 -14.91
N GLN A 602 -4.08 -1.33 -15.71
CA GLN A 602 -3.55 -2.48 -16.47
C GLN A 602 -2.71 -1.98 -17.67
N TRP A 603 -1.59 -1.31 -17.40
CA TRP A 603 -0.61 -1.03 -18.45
C TRP A 603 0.03 -2.35 -18.90
N SER A 604 0.18 -2.51 -20.21
CA SER A 604 0.90 -3.62 -20.84
C SER A 604 1.86 -3.05 -21.88
N SER A 605 2.94 -3.78 -22.14
CA SER A 605 3.95 -3.41 -23.13
C SER A 605 3.46 -3.34 -24.59
N ALA A 606 2.17 -3.63 -24.86
CA ALA A 606 1.49 -3.49 -26.14
C ALA A 606 0.51 -2.30 -26.20
N ASP A 607 0.44 -1.47 -25.16
CA ASP A 607 -0.30 -0.21 -25.14
C ASP A 607 0.36 0.78 -26.14
N PRO A 608 -0.38 1.43 -27.07
CA PRO A 608 0.20 2.35 -28.06
C PRO A 608 0.74 3.65 -27.45
N GLU A 609 0.54 3.90 -26.17
CA GLU A 609 1.03 5.09 -25.50
C GLU A 609 2.55 5.13 -25.31
N VAL A 610 3.09 6.33 -25.46
CA VAL A 610 4.50 6.66 -25.25
C VAL A 610 4.75 6.84 -23.76
N LEU A 611 5.82 6.22 -23.27
CA LEU A 611 6.32 6.46 -21.92
C LEU A 611 7.31 7.63 -21.93
N LEU A 612 7.00 8.66 -21.17
CA LEU A 612 7.79 9.88 -21.02
C LEU A 612 8.33 9.97 -19.60
N LEU A 613 9.66 9.99 -19.41
CA LEU A 613 10.26 10.25 -18.11
C LEU A 613 10.53 11.75 -17.96
N ARG A 614 9.76 12.44 -17.11
CA ARG A 614 9.86 13.90 -16.90
C ARG A 614 10.48 14.21 -15.55
N MET A 615 11.50 15.07 -15.52
CA MET A 615 12.08 15.60 -14.29
C MET A 615 11.11 16.59 -13.64
N CYS A 616 10.70 16.30 -12.41
CA CYS A 616 9.80 17.12 -11.59
C CYS A 616 10.57 18.03 -10.62
N SER A 617 11.76 17.63 -10.20
CA SER A 617 12.69 18.43 -9.39
C SER A 617 14.13 17.98 -9.63
N SER A 618 15.10 18.70 -9.08
CA SER A 618 16.53 18.32 -9.12
C SER A 618 16.82 16.93 -8.52
N LYS A 619 15.92 16.39 -7.68
CA LYS A 619 16.03 15.08 -7.02
C LYS A 619 14.98 14.06 -7.45
N GLN A 620 14.06 14.40 -8.38
CA GLN A 620 12.93 13.53 -8.71
C GLN A 620 12.47 13.61 -10.18
N ALA A 621 12.15 12.46 -10.77
CA ALA A 621 11.39 12.34 -12.02
C ALA A 621 10.19 11.42 -11.84
N CYS A 622 9.18 11.62 -12.68
CA CYS A 622 8.01 10.76 -12.79
C CYS A 622 7.90 10.24 -14.23
N LEU A 623 7.58 8.95 -14.35
CA LEU A 623 7.20 8.35 -15.61
C LEU A 623 5.72 8.64 -15.88
N GLU A 624 5.44 9.17 -17.07
CA GLU A 624 4.11 9.53 -17.52
C GLU A 624 3.74 8.72 -18.77
N ARG A 625 2.45 8.47 -18.91
CA ARG A 625 1.83 7.91 -20.10
C ARG A 625 1.32 9.06 -20.97
N ARG A 626 1.65 9.08 -22.27
CA ARG A 626 1.23 10.11 -23.23
C ARG A 626 0.81 9.47 -24.56
N PRO A 627 -0.15 10.04 -25.31
CA PRO A 627 -0.45 9.55 -26.66
C PRO A 627 0.72 9.85 -27.63
N GLU A 628 0.79 9.13 -28.75
CA GLU A 628 1.94 9.21 -29.68
C GLU A 628 2.19 10.60 -30.28
N ASP A 629 1.17 11.43 -30.41
CA ASP A 629 1.28 12.78 -30.97
C ASP A 629 2.12 13.72 -30.07
N ALA A 630 2.23 13.41 -28.78
CA ALA A 630 3.08 14.11 -27.83
C ALA A 630 4.58 14.08 -28.19
N LYS A 631 5.03 13.12 -29.04
CA LYS A 631 6.42 13.07 -29.56
C LYS A 631 6.88 14.38 -30.23
N LYS A 632 5.93 15.22 -30.68
CA LYS A 632 6.21 16.51 -31.34
C LYS A 632 6.64 17.62 -30.36
N ASN A 633 6.27 17.51 -29.09
CA ASN A 633 6.56 18.52 -28.07
C ASN A 633 7.71 18.03 -27.18
N ARG A 634 8.95 18.22 -27.63
CA ARG A 634 10.12 17.93 -26.78
C ARG A 634 10.25 18.99 -25.69
N GLU A 635 10.17 18.54 -24.43
CA GLU A 635 10.48 19.33 -23.24
C GLU A 635 11.94 19.07 -22.82
N ASP A 636 12.73 20.11 -22.55
CA ASP A 636 14.16 19.96 -22.20
C ASP A 636 14.40 19.15 -20.91
N ASN A 637 13.39 19.05 -20.05
CA ASN A 637 13.39 18.30 -18.79
C ASN A 637 12.73 16.91 -18.91
N ALA A 638 12.47 16.40 -20.12
CA ALA A 638 11.83 15.11 -20.33
C ALA A 638 12.53 14.24 -21.39
N VAL A 639 12.45 12.91 -21.23
CA VAL A 639 13.03 11.93 -22.15
C VAL A 639 11.99 10.87 -22.50
N ILE A 640 11.77 10.67 -23.80
CA ILE A 640 10.93 9.60 -24.34
C ILE A 640 11.70 8.28 -24.23
N LEU A 641 11.09 7.26 -23.63
CA LEU A 641 11.63 5.89 -23.64
C LEU A 641 11.48 5.30 -25.04
N PHE A 642 12.53 4.63 -25.52
CA PHE A 642 12.56 4.04 -26.88
C PHE A 642 12.36 5.06 -28.02
N ASP A 643 12.90 6.29 -27.89
CA ASP A 643 12.87 7.35 -28.93
C ASP A 643 13.66 7.01 -30.23
N SER A 644 14.26 5.82 -30.30
CA SER A 644 14.80 5.27 -31.55
C SER A 644 13.66 4.94 -32.51
N GLU A 645 13.64 5.57 -33.69
CA GLU A 645 12.76 5.14 -34.79
C GLU A 645 12.86 3.61 -34.97
N PRO A 646 11.74 2.88 -35.08
CA PRO A 646 11.79 1.44 -35.20
C PRO A 646 12.58 1.05 -36.46
N PRO A 647 13.56 0.14 -36.37
CA PRO A 647 14.36 -0.26 -37.52
C PRO A 647 13.44 -0.75 -38.63
N THR A 648 13.58 -0.18 -39.82
CA THR A 648 12.57 -0.23 -40.89
C THR A 648 12.60 -1.56 -41.66
N PHE A 649 12.50 -2.67 -40.94
CA PHE A 649 12.51 -4.03 -41.47
C PHE A 649 11.49 -4.91 -40.75
N LEU A 650 10.29 -4.96 -41.31
CA LEU A 650 9.64 -6.18 -41.82
C LEU A 650 8.29 -5.79 -42.46
N PRO A 651 7.84 -6.44 -43.54
CA PRO A 651 6.53 -6.16 -44.12
C PRO A 651 5.43 -6.66 -43.17
N GLN A 652 4.54 -5.75 -42.77
CA GLN A 652 3.39 -6.08 -41.91
C GLN A 652 2.46 -7.07 -42.62
N ALA A 653 2.43 -8.31 -42.14
CA ALA A 653 1.25 -9.15 -42.28
C ALA A 653 0.16 -8.64 -41.30
N PRO A 654 -1.13 -8.66 -41.65
CA PRO A 654 -2.18 -8.12 -40.79
C PRO A 654 -2.26 -8.88 -39.45
N GLU A 655 -1.97 -8.19 -38.35
CA GLU A 655 -1.88 -8.74 -36.99
C GLU A 655 -3.23 -9.21 -36.40
N LEU A 656 -4.33 -9.02 -37.13
CA LEU A 656 -5.69 -9.29 -36.67
C LEU A 656 -6.41 -10.25 -37.60
N CYS A 657 -6.77 -11.43 -37.08
CA CYS A 657 -7.59 -12.41 -37.79
C CYS A 657 -9.04 -11.90 -37.91
N SER A 658 -9.69 -12.03 -39.07
CA SER A 658 -11.12 -11.69 -39.17
C SER A 658 -12.01 -12.75 -38.50
N GLN A 659 -13.27 -12.44 -38.24
CA GLN A 659 -14.23 -13.38 -37.68
C GLN A 659 -14.42 -14.59 -38.60
N GLU A 660 -14.55 -14.34 -39.90
CA GLU A 660 -14.73 -15.34 -40.95
C GLU A 660 -13.49 -16.23 -41.07
N GLU A 661 -12.29 -15.64 -41.02
CA GLU A 661 -11.03 -16.38 -41.09
C GLU A 661 -10.78 -17.22 -39.84
N LEU A 662 -11.14 -16.73 -38.65
CA LEU A 662 -11.08 -17.55 -37.43
C LEU A 662 -12.09 -18.71 -37.50
N ILE A 663 -13.34 -18.44 -37.87
CA ILE A 663 -14.37 -19.48 -38.08
C ILE A 663 -13.85 -20.52 -39.06
N ARG A 664 -13.34 -20.12 -40.23
CA ARG A 664 -12.78 -21.03 -41.24
C ARG A 664 -11.65 -21.90 -40.68
N ARG A 665 -10.77 -21.33 -39.84
CA ARG A 665 -9.64 -22.05 -39.24
C ARG A 665 -10.05 -23.05 -38.16
N ILE A 666 -10.99 -22.71 -37.29
CA ILE A 666 -11.27 -23.48 -36.06
C ILE A 666 -12.58 -24.28 -36.11
N SER A 667 -13.44 -24.09 -37.12
CA SER A 667 -14.74 -24.78 -37.19
C SER A 667 -14.63 -26.29 -37.05
N HIS A 668 -13.69 -26.94 -37.75
CA HIS A 668 -13.51 -28.39 -37.66
C HIS A 668 -13.15 -28.84 -36.23
N GLU A 669 -12.24 -28.12 -35.57
CA GLU A 669 -11.80 -28.38 -34.20
C GLU A 669 -12.95 -28.13 -33.20
N MET A 670 -13.69 -27.03 -33.39
CA MET A 670 -14.85 -26.68 -32.56
C MET A 670 -15.98 -27.71 -32.69
N LEU A 671 -16.25 -28.18 -33.90
CA LEU A 671 -17.29 -29.17 -34.18
C LEU A 671 -16.90 -30.59 -33.73
N THR A 672 -15.61 -30.95 -33.78
CA THR A 672 -15.14 -32.29 -33.39
C THR A 672 -14.83 -32.39 -31.90
N ASN A 673 -14.04 -31.45 -31.37
CA ASN A 673 -13.43 -31.52 -30.04
C ASN A 673 -14.02 -30.50 -29.04
N GLY A 674 -14.83 -29.55 -29.51
CA GLY A 674 -15.54 -28.62 -28.61
C GLY A 674 -16.57 -29.35 -27.75
N GLN A 675 -16.68 -28.98 -26.48
CA GLN A 675 -17.69 -29.53 -25.57
C GLN A 675 -18.96 -28.66 -25.60
N TRP A 676 -20.14 -29.28 -25.48
CA TRP A 676 -21.39 -28.56 -25.31
C TRP A 676 -21.54 -28.03 -23.89
N TYR A 677 -21.90 -26.75 -23.78
CA TYR A 677 -22.23 -26.09 -22.53
C TYR A 677 -23.60 -25.44 -22.62
N ARG A 678 -24.32 -25.42 -21.50
CA ARG A 678 -25.56 -24.68 -21.33
C ARG A 678 -25.32 -23.52 -20.36
N LYS A 679 -25.95 -22.38 -20.63
CA LYS A 679 -25.86 -21.21 -19.74
C LYS A 679 -26.62 -21.52 -18.44
N VAL A 680 -25.92 -21.47 -17.30
CA VAL A 680 -26.50 -21.70 -15.96
C VAL A 680 -27.40 -20.54 -15.57
N ALA A 681 -26.99 -19.33 -15.93
CA ALA A 681 -27.65 -18.11 -15.53
C ALA A 681 -29.09 -18.07 -16.07
N PHE A 682 -30.03 -18.01 -15.12
CA PHE A 682 -31.33 -17.40 -15.35
C PHE A 682 -31.16 -15.88 -15.48
N ALA A 683 -32.09 -15.23 -16.17
CA ALA A 683 -32.20 -13.78 -16.21
C ALA A 683 -33.60 -13.38 -15.75
N PHE A 684 -33.76 -12.11 -15.36
CA PHE A 684 -35.06 -11.57 -15.00
C PHE A 684 -35.62 -10.87 -16.23
N LEU A 685 -36.81 -11.27 -16.70
CA LEU A 685 -37.47 -10.62 -17.84
C LEU A 685 -38.84 -10.11 -17.44
N ARG A 686 -39.24 -8.98 -18.04
CA ARG A 686 -40.61 -8.50 -18.07
C ARG A 686 -40.97 -8.00 -19.47
N PRO A 687 -42.26 -7.98 -19.86
CA PRO A 687 -42.69 -7.21 -21.02
C PRO A 687 -42.23 -5.75 -20.90
N ALA A 688 -41.68 -5.21 -21.98
CA ALA A 688 -41.34 -3.80 -22.07
C ALA A 688 -42.61 -2.99 -22.34
N LYS A 689 -42.65 -1.73 -21.88
CA LYS A 689 -43.70 -0.80 -22.26
C LYS A 689 -43.32 -0.18 -23.62
N PRO A 690 -44.22 -0.07 -24.61
CA PRO A 690 -43.91 0.58 -25.87
C PRO A 690 -43.41 2.02 -25.64
N GLY A 691 -42.26 2.38 -26.21
CA GLY A 691 -41.61 3.67 -25.98
C GLY A 691 -40.74 3.75 -24.72
N GLU A 692 -40.61 2.68 -23.94
CA GLU A 692 -39.74 2.63 -22.76
C GLU A 692 -38.27 2.73 -23.15
N VAL A 693 -37.54 3.66 -22.53
CA VAL A 693 -36.11 3.86 -22.79
C VAL A 693 -35.30 3.06 -21.77
N ILE A 694 -34.51 2.11 -22.27
CA ILE A 694 -33.61 1.30 -21.45
C ILE A 694 -32.16 1.70 -21.77
N THR A 695 -31.43 2.06 -20.71
CA THR A 695 -30.01 2.38 -20.77
C THR A 695 -29.22 1.23 -20.15
N THR A 696 -28.33 0.63 -20.94
CA THR A 696 -27.42 -0.43 -20.49
C THR A 696 -26.21 0.22 -19.82
N MET A 697 -26.09 0.03 -18.50
CA MET A 697 -24.98 0.54 -17.70
C MET A 697 -24.00 -0.59 -17.33
N VAL A 698 -22.73 -0.45 -17.72
CA VAL A 698 -21.65 -1.39 -17.34
C VAL A 698 -20.58 -0.62 -16.57
N ASN A 699 -20.23 -1.08 -15.37
CA ASN A 699 -19.21 -0.43 -14.52
C ASN A 699 -19.43 1.10 -14.33
N GLY A 700 -20.69 1.53 -14.17
CA GLY A 700 -21.06 2.93 -14.00
C GLY A 700 -21.11 3.78 -15.28
N LYS A 701 -20.76 3.22 -16.45
CA LYS A 701 -20.76 3.90 -17.74
C LYS A 701 -21.96 3.50 -18.60
N GLU A 702 -22.56 4.46 -19.30
CA GLU A 702 -23.54 4.20 -20.35
C GLU A 702 -22.87 3.55 -21.57
N GLU A 703 -23.28 2.32 -21.90
CA GLU A 703 -22.79 1.59 -23.07
C GLU A 703 -23.77 1.71 -24.26
N THR A 704 -25.07 1.59 -24.01
CA THR A 704 -26.11 1.74 -25.05
C THR A 704 -27.42 2.27 -24.48
N ARG A 705 -28.20 2.99 -25.31
CA ARG A 705 -29.53 3.51 -24.97
C ARG A 705 -30.51 3.16 -26.07
N ASN A 706 -31.53 2.37 -25.74
CA ASN A 706 -32.47 1.80 -26.70
C ASN A 706 -33.92 2.10 -26.30
N ILE A 707 -34.83 2.17 -27.28
CA ILE A 707 -36.26 2.41 -27.06
C ILE A 707 -37.02 1.13 -27.42
N ALA A 708 -37.82 0.63 -26.48
CA ALA A 708 -38.57 -0.61 -26.63
C ALA A 708 -39.75 -0.46 -27.59
N GLN A 709 -39.94 -1.47 -28.44
CA GLN A 709 -41.09 -1.60 -29.33
C GLN A 709 -42.21 -2.42 -28.67
N GLU A 710 -43.36 -2.47 -29.32
CA GLU A 710 -44.46 -3.33 -28.87
C GLU A 710 -44.05 -4.81 -28.90
N SER A 711 -44.41 -5.55 -27.85
CA SER A 711 -44.01 -6.95 -27.61
C SER A 711 -42.54 -7.22 -27.28
N ASP A 712 -41.70 -6.20 -27.10
CA ASP A 712 -40.35 -6.39 -26.58
C ASP A 712 -40.33 -6.82 -25.09
N PHE A 713 -39.19 -7.33 -24.64
CA PHE A 713 -38.90 -7.66 -23.25
C PHE A 713 -37.72 -6.83 -22.74
N VAL A 714 -37.85 -6.30 -21.51
CA VAL A 714 -36.70 -5.81 -20.74
C VAL A 714 -36.08 -7.00 -20.02
N VAL A 715 -34.77 -7.17 -20.20
CA VAL A 715 -33.97 -8.22 -19.57
C VAL A 715 -33.01 -7.59 -18.58
N GLN A 716 -33.07 -7.98 -17.32
CA GLN A 716 -32.01 -7.71 -16.35
C GLN A 716 -31.07 -8.91 -16.27
N ALA A 717 -29.79 -8.67 -16.52
CA ALA A 717 -28.75 -9.68 -16.40
C ALA A 717 -28.54 -10.07 -14.93
N ASN A 718 -28.44 -11.37 -14.66
CA ASN A 718 -28.02 -11.87 -13.35
C ASN A 718 -26.49 -11.79 -13.20
N THR A 719 -25.94 -10.58 -13.29
CA THR A 719 -24.52 -10.24 -13.09
C THR A 719 -24.38 -9.35 -11.85
N LYS A 720 -23.13 -9.13 -11.42
CA LYS A 720 -22.81 -8.15 -10.35
C LYS A 720 -23.35 -6.75 -10.66
N TRP A 721 -23.42 -6.37 -11.95
CA TRP A 721 -23.79 -5.03 -12.41
C TRP A 721 -25.27 -4.86 -12.75
N LYS A 722 -26.04 -5.96 -12.84
CA LYS A 722 -27.49 -5.95 -13.06
C LYS A 722 -27.92 -5.16 -14.31
N GLU A 723 -27.15 -5.31 -15.38
CA GLU A 723 -27.35 -4.61 -16.66
C GLU A 723 -28.76 -4.85 -17.21
N ASN A 724 -29.48 -3.79 -17.59
CA ASN A 724 -30.78 -3.87 -18.25
C ASN A 724 -30.61 -3.64 -19.76
N TYR A 725 -31.23 -4.48 -20.59
CA TYR A 725 -31.27 -4.33 -22.05
C TYR A 725 -32.58 -4.84 -22.65
N ILE A 726 -32.83 -4.55 -23.92
CA ILE A 726 -34.06 -4.94 -24.64
C ILE A 726 -33.80 -6.14 -25.54
N LEU A 727 -34.72 -7.11 -25.53
CA LEU A 727 -34.83 -8.18 -26.54
C LEU A 727 -36.21 -8.20 -27.18
N SER A 728 -36.26 -8.42 -28.50
CA SER A 728 -37.52 -8.67 -29.18
C SER A 728 -38.13 -10.01 -28.77
N LYS A 729 -39.46 -10.12 -28.84
CA LYS A 729 -40.23 -11.33 -28.48
C LYS A 729 -39.61 -12.62 -29.04
N THR A 730 -39.23 -12.62 -30.31
CA THR A 730 -38.61 -13.76 -30.99
C THR A 730 -37.31 -14.16 -30.29
N ARG A 731 -36.36 -13.22 -30.15
CA ARG A 731 -35.06 -13.46 -29.49
C ARG A 731 -35.22 -13.86 -28.02
N ALA A 732 -36.17 -13.27 -27.30
CA ALA A 732 -36.47 -13.65 -25.93
C ALA A 732 -36.99 -15.10 -25.84
N SER A 733 -37.84 -15.54 -26.77
CA SER A 733 -38.39 -16.91 -26.81
C SER A 733 -37.39 -17.98 -27.28
N GLU A 734 -36.40 -17.58 -28.08
CA GLU A 734 -35.26 -18.41 -28.47
C GLU A 734 -34.27 -18.55 -27.31
N ALA A 735 -33.95 -17.44 -26.63
CA ALA A 735 -32.94 -17.40 -25.57
C ALA A 735 -33.42 -17.89 -24.21
N TYR A 736 -34.73 -17.85 -23.90
CA TYR A 736 -35.29 -18.14 -22.57
C TYR A 736 -36.56 -19.01 -22.63
N ASP A 737 -36.79 -19.78 -21.56
CA ASP A 737 -37.99 -20.59 -21.39
C ASP A 737 -39.19 -19.77 -20.89
N LEU A 738 -39.69 -18.88 -21.76
CA LEU A 738 -40.82 -17.97 -21.44
C LEU A 738 -42.12 -18.70 -21.05
N THR A 739 -42.23 -20.00 -21.35
CA THR A 739 -43.38 -20.84 -20.98
C THR A 739 -43.37 -21.31 -19.53
N ASN A 740 -42.21 -21.33 -18.86
CA ASN A 740 -42.05 -21.81 -17.49
C ASN A 740 -41.32 -20.77 -16.62
N PRO A 741 -41.99 -19.68 -16.20
CA PRO A 741 -41.41 -18.72 -15.27
C PRO A 741 -41.08 -19.39 -13.93
N MET A 742 -39.94 -19.01 -13.37
CA MET A 742 -39.48 -19.36 -12.02
C MET A 742 -39.75 -18.19 -11.07
N GLU A 743 -39.85 -18.50 -9.77
CA GLU A 743 -39.85 -17.48 -8.72
C GLU A 743 -38.48 -16.77 -8.64
N ILE A 744 -38.48 -15.51 -8.23
CA ILE A 744 -37.25 -14.75 -7.97
C ILE A 744 -36.64 -15.26 -6.66
N PRO A 745 -35.33 -15.64 -6.62
CA PRO A 745 -34.72 -16.16 -5.40
C PRO A 745 -34.77 -15.17 -4.23
N SER A 746 -35.40 -15.59 -3.13
CA SER A 746 -35.69 -14.75 -1.95
C SER A 746 -34.47 -14.25 -1.19
N GLY A 747 -33.31 -14.88 -1.35
CA GLY A 747 -32.04 -14.48 -0.71
C GLY A 747 -31.32 -13.28 -1.36
N ARG A 748 -31.91 -12.61 -2.36
CA ARG A 748 -31.29 -11.45 -3.02
C ARG A 748 -31.77 -10.11 -2.42
N PRO A 749 -30.88 -9.12 -2.24
CA PRO A 749 -31.25 -7.78 -1.75
C PRO A 749 -32.26 -7.03 -2.63
N ASP A 750 -32.38 -7.39 -3.92
CA ASP A 750 -33.26 -6.74 -4.91
C ASP A 750 -34.53 -7.54 -5.26
N ALA A 751 -34.77 -8.68 -4.60
CA ALA A 751 -35.88 -9.57 -4.94
C ALA A 751 -37.24 -8.86 -4.91
N SER A 752 -37.50 -8.08 -3.86
CA SER A 752 -38.75 -7.31 -3.69
C SER A 752 -38.93 -6.24 -4.77
N GLN A 753 -37.85 -5.58 -5.19
CA GLN A 753 -37.87 -4.57 -6.25
C GLN A 753 -38.22 -5.21 -7.60
N LEU A 754 -37.52 -6.29 -7.96
CA LEU A 754 -37.77 -7.03 -9.21
C LEU A 754 -39.21 -7.53 -9.30
N SER A 755 -39.76 -8.06 -8.20
CA SER A 755 -41.17 -8.46 -8.14
C SER A 755 -42.13 -7.28 -8.30
N ALA A 756 -41.86 -6.13 -7.65
CA ALA A 756 -42.69 -4.93 -7.76
C ALA A 756 -42.65 -4.30 -9.17
N GLU A 757 -41.53 -4.41 -9.88
CA GLU A 757 -41.38 -3.96 -11.27
C GLU A 757 -41.96 -4.96 -12.30
N GLY A 758 -42.48 -6.11 -11.85
CA GLY A 758 -43.14 -7.11 -12.70
C GLY A 758 -42.19 -8.03 -13.45
N PHE A 759 -40.94 -8.19 -12.99
CA PHE A 759 -40.02 -9.18 -13.52
C PHE A 759 -40.37 -10.60 -13.05
N CYS A 760 -40.17 -11.57 -13.93
CA CYS A 760 -40.14 -13.00 -13.61
C CYS A 760 -38.76 -13.58 -13.94
N CYS A 761 -38.36 -14.63 -13.21
CA CYS A 761 -37.10 -15.33 -13.45
C CYS A 761 -37.30 -16.36 -14.57
N TYR A 762 -36.42 -16.38 -15.58
CA TYR A 762 -36.51 -17.35 -16.68
C TYR A 762 -35.19 -18.08 -16.90
N ARG A 763 -35.27 -19.39 -17.09
CA ARG A 763 -34.13 -20.24 -17.43
C ARG A 763 -33.67 -19.96 -18.86
N SER A 764 -32.36 -19.74 -19.05
CA SER A 764 -31.76 -19.63 -20.38
C SER A 764 -31.85 -20.97 -21.14
N ARG A 765 -32.27 -20.90 -22.41
CA ARG A 765 -32.21 -21.98 -23.41
C ARG A 765 -30.90 -21.98 -24.21
N THR A 766 -30.06 -20.95 -24.04
CA THR A 766 -28.79 -20.78 -24.77
C THR A 766 -27.83 -21.95 -24.52
N ARG A 767 -27.47 -22.65 -25.61
CA ARG A 767 -26.43 -23.69 -25.68
C ARG A 767 -25.31 -23.20 -26.57
N ILE A 768 -24.07 -23.51 -26.19
CA ILE A 768 -22.86 -23.09 -26.90
C ILE A 768 -21.90 -24.27 -27.01
N LYS A 769 -21.06 -24.27 -28.04
CA LYS A 769 -19.93 -25.20 -28.13
C LYS A 769 -18.66 -24.44 -27.76
N ALA A 770 -17.81 -24.98 -26.90
CA ALA A 770 -16.64 -24.26 -26.43
C ALA A 770 -15.37 -25.13 -26.38
N LEU A 771 -14.25 -24.48 -26.70
CA LEU A 771 -12.89 -25.01 -26.60
C LEU A 771 -12.08 -24.17 -25.61
N LYS A 772 -11.26 -24.84 -24.80
CA LYS A 772 -10.27 -24.17 -23.96
C LYS A 772 -9.11 -23.68 -24.83
N ALA A 773 -8.76 -22.40 -24.72
CA ALA A 773 -7.65 -21.76 -25.42
C ALA A 773 -6.30 -22.27 -24.86
N THR A 774 -5.83 -23.40 -25.37
CA THR A 774 -4.47 -23.89 -25.10
C THR A 774 -3.47 -23.19 -26.00
N ASP A 775 -2.20 -23.13 -25.57
CA ASP A 775 -1.13 -22.54 -26.40
C ASP A 775 -0.90 -23.31 -27.72
N GLU A 776 -1.30 -24.58 -27.81
CA GLU A 776 -1.31 -25.34 -29.06
C GLU A 776 -2.48 -24.92 -29.97
N LEU A 777 -3.71 -24.84 -29.44
CA LEU A 777 -4.89 -24.40 -30.18
C LEU A 777 -4.70 -22.98 -30.74
N LEU A 778 -4.18 -22.07 -29.91
CA LEU A 778 -3.90 -20.69 -30.31
C LEU A 778 -2.83 -20.65 -31.41
N ARG A 779 -1.69 -21.33 -31.25
CA ARG A 779 -0.66 -21.37 -32.31
C ARG A 779 -1.19 -21.94 -33.63
N ARG A 780 -2.09 -22.92 -33.61
CA ARG A 780 -2.67 -23.55 -34.80
C ARG A 780 -3.73 -22.69 -35.50
N HIS A 781 -4.63 -22.05 -34.76
CA HIS A 781 -5.82 -21.40 -35.34
C HIS A 781 -5.89 -19.87 -35.13
N CYS A 782 -5.25 -19.32 -34.10
CA CYS A 782 -5.27 -17.88 -33.76
C CYS A 782 -3.88 -17.41 -33.27
N PRO A 783 -2.84 -17.44 -34.13
CA PRO A 783 -1.44 -17.32 -33.70
C PRO A 783 -1.10 -15.97 -33.07
N PHE A 784 -1.74 -14.89 -33.51
CA PHE A 784 -1.60 -13.55 -32.93
C PHE A 784 -2.35 -13.36 -31.61
N LYS A 785 -3.07 -14.39 -31.13
CA LYS A 785 -3.93 -14.34 -29.93
C LYS A 785 -4.97 -13.21 -29.98
N ARG A 786 -5.33 -12.76 -31.19
CA ARG A 786 -6.28 -11.67 -31.45
C ARG A 786 -7.13 -11.98 -32.68
N PHE A 787 -8.42 -11.66 -32.61
CA PHE A 787 -9.34 -11.74 -33.75
C PHE A 787 -10.42 -10.66 -33.68
N MET A 788 -11.01 -10.30 -34.81
CA MET A 788 -12.15 -9.39 -34.87
C MET A 788 -13.42 -10.12 -34.48
N ALA A 789 -14.13 -9.65 -33.45
CA ALA A 789 -15.43 -10.20 -33.08
C ALA A 789 -16.51 -9.81 -34.10
N LYS A 790 -17.63 -10.55 -34.11
CA LYS A 790 -18.80 -10.31 -34.99
C LYS A 790 -19.38 -8.88 -34.93
N TRP A 791 -19.20 -8.18 -33.81
CA TRP A 791 -19.64 -6.79 -33.62
C TRP A 791 -18.56 -5.74 -33.98
N GLY A 792 -17.46 -6.13 -34.61
CA GLY A 792 -16.45 -5.21 -35.16
C GLY A 792 -15.40 -4.72 -34.16
N THR A 793 -15.26 -5.35 -32.99
CA THR A 793 -14.22 -5.01 -31.99
C THR A 793 -13.12 -6.09 -31.95
N PRO A 794 -11.83 -5.72 -31.89
CA PRO A 794 -10.74 -6.67 -31.67
C PRO A 794 -10.82 -7.35 -30.28
N CYS A 795 -10.91 -8.67 -30.27
CA CYS A 795 -10.85 -9.50 -29.07
C CYS A 795 -9.45 -10.10 -28.87
N VAL A 796 -8.89 -9.97 -27.67
CA VAL A 796 -7.65 -10.64 -27.23
C VAL A 796 -8.01 -11.96 -26.54
N VAL A 797 -7.24 -13.02 -26.80
CA VAL A 797 -7.44 -14.37 -26.26
C VAL A 797 -6.22 -14.80 -25.44
N GLN A 798 -6.41 -15.01 -24.15
CA GLN A 798 -5.36 -15.50 -23.25
C GLN A 798 -5.39 -17.03 -23.18
N VAL A 799 -4.30 -17.62 -22.67
CA VAL A 799 -4.28 -19.05 -22.37
C VAL A 799 -5.26 -19.34 -21.22
N ASP A 800 -5.94 -20.48 -21.30
CA ASP A 800 -7.05 -20.92 -20.43
C ASP A 800 -8.41 -20.23 -20.65
N ASP A 801 -8.51 -19.16 -21.44
CA ASP A 801 -9.81 -18.60 -21.84
C ASP A 801 -10.65 -19.63 -22.62
N MET A 802 -11.94 -19.36 -22.79
CA MET A 802 -12.83 -20.19 -23.59
C MET A 802 -13.14 -19.50 -24.91
N LEU A 803 -12.79 -20.15 -26.02
CA LEU A 803 -13.33 -19.84 -27.33
C LEU A 803 -14.69 -20.54 -27.42
N ALA A 804 -15.76 -19.74 -27.40
CA ALA A 804 -17.14 -20.19 -27.42
C ALA A 804 -17.78 -19.86 -28.76
N ALA A 805 -18.69 -20.73 -29.22
CA ALA A 805 -19.32 -20.64 -30.52
C ALA A 805 -20.83 -20.93 -30.43
N GLN A 806 -21.60 -20.22 -31.25
CA GLN A 806 -22.93 -20.71 -31.64
C GLN A 806 -22.79 -21.64 -32.85
N VAL A 807 -23.59 -22.71 -32.83
CA VAL A 807 -23.57 -23.76 -33.85
C VAL A 807 -25.01 -23.98 -34.31
N ALA A 808 -25.24 -23.86 -35.63
CA ALA A 808 -26.52 -24.10 -36.27
C ALA A 808 -26.37 -25.26 -37.27
N GLY A 809 -26.99 -26.40 -36.96
CA GLY A 809 -26.67 -27.66 -37.64
C GLY A 809 -25.20 -28.00 -37.47
N ASP A 810 -24.50 -28.29 -38.58
CA ASP A 810 -23.06 -28.56 -38.59
C ASP A 810 -22.20 -27.33 -38.92
N THR A 811 -22.72 -26.11 -38.73
CA THR A 811 -22.02 -24.85 -39.06
C THR A 811 -21.80 -23.98 -37.82
N VAL A 812 -20.55 -23.57 -37.58
CA VAL A 812 -20.22 -22.51 -36.62
C VAL A 812 -20.58 -21.16 -37.23
N THR A 813 -21.50 -20.43 -36.60
CA THR A 813 -22.03 -19.15 -37.13
C THR A 813 -21.35 -17.92 -36.53
N GLU A 814 -20.74 -18.07 -35.35
CA GLU A 814 -19.98 -17.02 -34.67
C GLU A 814 -19.06 -17.63 -33.61
N ILE A 815 -17.98 -16.90 -33.31
CA ILE A 815 -17.03 -17.22 -32.23
C ILE A 815 -16.84 -15.98 -31.37
N TYR A 816 -16.73 -16.17 -30.06
CA TYR A 816 -16.41 -15.13 -29.09
C TYR A 816 -15.51 -15.70 -27.99
N ARG A 817 -14.73 -14.82 -27.37
CA ARG A 817 -13.85 -15.14 -26.24
C ARG A 817 -14.59 -14.86 -24.94
N ILE A 818 -14.65 -15.83 -24.05
CA ILE A 818 -15.08 -15.65 -22.66
C ILE A 818 -13.88 -15.91 -21.76
N GLU A 819 -13.66 -15.02 -20.80
CA GLU A 819 -12.64 -15.20 -19.77
C GLU A 819 -12.97 -16.42 -18.88
N LYS A 820 -11.95 -17.15 -18.42
CA LYS A 820 -12.11 -18.47 -17.79
C LYS A 820 -12.93 -18.49 -16.49
N THR A 821 -12.91 -17.44 -15.68
CA THR A 821 -13.74 -17.32 -14.47
C THR A 821 -15.19 -16.99 -14.84
N VAL A 822 -15.39 -15.98 -15.69
CA VAL A 822 -16.72 -15.59 -16.21
C VAL A 822 -17.42 -16.78 -16.88
N PHE A 823 -16.67 -17.60 -17.63
CA PHE A 823 -17.20 -18.79 -18.26
C PHE A 823 -17.69 -19.83 -17.24
N ARG A 824 -16.90 -20.11 -16.19
CA ARG A 824 -17.26 -21.07 -15.12
C ARG A 824 -18.47 -20.64 -14.32
N GLU A 825 -18.64 -19.34 -14.10
CA GLU A 825 -19.82 -18.78 -13.43
C GLU A 825 -21.06 -18.82 -14.32
N THR A 826 -20.88 -18.65 -15.64
CA THR A 826 -21.98 -18.47 -16.59
C THR A 826 -22.45 -19.79 -17.24
N PHE A 827 -21.58 -20.79 -17.39
CA PHE A 827 -21.81 -22.01 -18.18
C PHE A 827 -21.42 -23.30 -17.45
N VAL A 828 -22.23 -24.34 -17.59
CA VAL A 828 -21.92 -25.72 -17.15
C VAL A 828 -21.93 -26.69 -18.32
N PRO A 829 -21.15 -27.79 -18.26
CA PRO A 829 -21.24 -28.88 -19.22
C PRO A 829 -22.69 -29.33 -19.41
N ASP A 830 -23.10 -29.47 -20.66
CA ASP A 830 -24.44 -29.91 -21.01
C ASP A 830 -24.50 -31.44 -21.15
N LEU A 831 -24.58 -32.11 -19.99
CA LEU A 831 -24.54 -33.56 -19.85
C LEU A 831 -25.68 -34.32 -20.57
N ALA A 832 -26.61 -33.61 -21.23
CA ALA A 832 -27.68 -34.19 -22.02
C ALA A 832 -27.23 -34.65 -23.43
N SER A 833 -26.02 -34.32 -23.88
CA SER A 833 -25.55 -34.62 -25.25
C SER A 833 -24.67 -35.87 -25.41
N GLU A 834 -24.61 -36.76 -24.40
CA GLU A 834 -23.89 -38.05 -24.48
C GLU A 834 -24.81 -39.26 -24.78
N LYS A 835 -25.89 -39.02 -25.55
CA LYS A 835 -26.82 -40.06 -26.05
C LYS A 835 -27.12 -39.87 -27.52
#